data_AF-A0A939UP78-F1
#
_entry.id   AF-A0A939UP78-F1
#
_cell.length_a   1.000
_cell.length_b   1.000
_cell.length_c   1.000
_cell.angle_alpha   90.00
_cell.angle_beta   90.00
_cell.angle_gamma   90.00
#
_symmetry.space_group_name_H-M   'P 1'
#
loop_
_entity.id
_entity.type
_entity.pdbx_description
1 polymer ?
#
loop_
_entity_poly.entity_id
_entity_poly.type
_entity_poly.pdbx_seq_one_letter_code
_entity_poly.pdbx_strand_id
1 'polypeptide(L)'
;MKYVFLLLFAVLSSAAFAAEPAACWSASEGGNIRLMEGGECRVEHTSVEGRDCVLVRDWGGPANYMYFAIDPETRSKIEPSGSLVIEYCLTKGAFVQLNSEINSSKGAYDSSGTVMYLGGGWNRAVVNYGDFVPAGTMNFGADFRLTSREGLAVSRVEIYNETIDPGSGEDALDDYFKTMSFNDKRKGDAFYVFGVGVYSTIDANTGRLLRKLGVTSVENYVTWRSVENEGEGKWDWSLWDKNLEVIRESGLKWSPAIMHSPAYTIPDWYAESDEFVPNACLEHGIAGKTISLWSPGFDRWTERFVAAFAERYRDTGMIESLIPGIQGDFGEAIYTVEGNSVIYNLIGGPYHNHIGYWCNDPWALKSFRDFARDKYGDIKDLNAAWHTSFGSFEDVRYPFYGEEEINSLMERMPRDPSCRRHYLDFVRWYRNCMTEHADRWLAMLRKYFPDTPIYLCTGGHTDPRLGASFAEECRVAAKNKAGVRITNENSDYANNFVHTRQVSSAGKYYGAYYGYEPAGAEDETGIVARIYNSTASGCDHLHDYQGNVTSSDSRMSQQQKHIGYLFKGDAVVPVALWYPNTDSDIRPNGANLFMREAMKIRAYFDYDYLDDSMPEALDRYQILVLANCSVMETEHARRIAAFAEKGGKVIVVNAGSLTSVEGGDEPEKILFPDSPRGGVFGKGYIYRTDDYKAMADKVHTAFVNLGYPAYDMTDDEVFVTMLEGNRFFIYNREKEQKTVKAEYKGRVFRIGCAPETITDYTLEE
;
A
#
# COMPACT_ATOMS: atom_id res chain seq x y z
N MET A 1 -24.37 19.33 17.44
CA MET A 1 -23.95 20.65 16.93
C MET A 1 -22.42 20.62 16.90
N LYS A 2 -21.82 20.18 15.79
CA LYS A 2 -20.38 19.89 15.68
C LYS A 2 -19.72 21.05 14.93
N TYR A 3 -18.88 21.81 15.62
CA TYR A 3 -18.11 22.90 15.01
C TYR A 3 -16.96 22.30 14.20
N VAL A 4 -16.93 22.69 12.93
CA VAL A 4 -15.87 22.38 11.97
C VAL A 4 -14.81 23.46 12.11
N PHE A 5 -13.57 23.09 12.39
CA PHE A 5 -12.45 24.04 12.40
C PHE A 5 -11.95 24.27 10.97
N LEU A 6 -12.10 25.51 10.50
CA LEU A 6 -11.48 26.04 9.30
C LEU A 6 -10.01 26.35 9.61
N LEU A 7 -9.09 25.79 8.84
CA LEU A 7 -7.64 26.01 8.91
C LEU A 7 -7.24 27.05 7.84
N LEU A 8 -6.63 28.16 8.25
CA LEU A 8 -6.07 29.20 7.38
C LEU A 8 -4.60 29.44 7.79
N PHE A 9 -3.79 30.00 6.88
CA PHE A 9 -2.35 30.23 7.07
C PHE A 9 -1.96 31.63 6.60
N ALA A 10 -1.09 32.38 7.29
CA ALA A 10 -0.11 33.22 6.59
C ALA A 10 1.17 33.49 7.40
N VAL A 11 2.19 33.94 6.66
CA VAL A 11 3.38 34.62 7.18
C VAL A 11 3.03 36.10 7.29
N LEU A 12 2.80 36.57 8.52
CA LEU A 12 2.45 37.97 8.76
C LEU A 12 3.69 38.87 8.73
N SER A 13 3.63 39.97 7.98
CA SER A 13 4.50 41.12 8.22
C SER A 13 4.15 41.76 9.58
N SER A 14 5.12 42.41 10.22
CA SER A 14 5.14 42.81 11.64
C SER A 14 4.04 43.78 12.14
N ALA A 15 2.99 44.07 11.35
CA ALA A 15 2.04 45.15 11.62
C ALA A 15 0.60 44.71 12.00
N ALA A 16 0.31 43.42 12.23
CA ALA A 16 -1.09 42.92 12.28
C ALA A 16 -1.69 42.59 13.66
N PHE A 17 -1.00 42.81 14.80
CA PHE A 17 -1.55 42.45 16.12
C PHE A 17 -1.84 43.69 16.98
N ALA A 18 -3.13 44.04 17.10
CA ALA A 18 -3.60 45.11 18.00
C ALA A 18 -4.00 44.59 19.40
N ALA A 19 -4.18 43.26 19.56
CA ALA A 19 -4.49 42.62 20.84
C ALA A 19 -3.21 42.14 21.54
N GLU A 20 -3.18 42.20 22.88
CA GLU A 20 -2.12 41.61 23.69
C GLU A 20 -2.37 40.10 23.89
N PRO A 21 -1.32 39.25 23.89
CA PRO A 21 -1.48 37.82 24.12
C PRO A 21 -1.92 37.54 25.57
N ALA A 22 -2.84 36.59 25.75
CA ALA A 22 -3.27 36.09 27.05
C ALA A 22 -2.15 35.32 27.78
N ALA A 23 -1.25 34.69 27.03
CA ALA A 23 -0.02 34.09 27.55
C ALA A 23 1.10 34.13 26.51
N CYS A 24 2.36 34.18 26.94
CA CYS A 24 3.52 34.19 26.06
C CYS A 24 4.73 33.47 26.67
N TRP A 25 5.61 33.03 25.79
CA TRP A 25 6.96 32.56 26.09
C TRP A 25 7.90 33.03 24.99
N SER A 26 9.10 33.47 25.36
CA SER A 26 10.22 33.69 24.44
C SER A 26 11.47 32.95 24.91
N ALA A 27 12.33 32.57 23.97
CA ALA A 27 13.59 31.90 24.29
C ALA A 27 14.56 32.81 25.07
N SER A 28 14.49 34.13 24.88
CA SER A 28 15.39 35.10 25.53
C SER A 28 14.93 35.54 26.93
N GLU A 29 13.61 35.66 27.15
CA GLU A 29 13.05 36.29 28.36
C GLU A 29 12.11 35.36 29.15
N GLY A 30 11.73 34.20 28.58
CA GLY A 30 10.71 33.33 29.14
C GLY A 30 9.32 33.97 29.06
N GLY A 31 8.46 33.68 30.04
CA GLY A 31 7.12 34.24 30.13
C GLY A 31 6.23 33.44 31.08
N ASN A 32 4.92 33.62 30.95
CA ASN A 32 3.90 32.89 31.71
C ASN A 32 3.47 31.56 31.04
N ILE A 33 4.18 31.17 29.98
CA ILE A 33 4.27 29.82 29.45
C ILE A 33 5.71 29.33 29.73
N ARG A 34 5.85 28.07 30.13
CA ARG A 34 7.13 27.41 30.42
C ARG A 34 7.39 26.29 29.41
N LEU A 35 8.57 26.32 28.79
CA LEU A 35 9.09 25.18 28.04
C LEU A 35 9.50 24.08 29.02
N MET A 36 9.00 22.87 28.81
CA MET A 36 9.33 21.72 29.64
C MET A 36 10.59 21.03 29.11
N GLU A 37 11.46 20.59 30.01
CA GLU A 37 12.70 19.87 29.65
C GLU A 37 12.76 18.53 30.38
N GLY A 38 13.02 17.44 29.65
CA GLY A 38 13.14 16.09 30.20
C GLY A 38 12.49 14.98 29.36
N GLY A 39 12.95 13.74 29.54
CA GLY A 39 12.43 12.56 28.83
C GLY A 39 12.51 12.66 27.30
N GLU A 40 11.35 12.63 26.63
CA GLU A 40 11.19 12.79 25.17
C GLU A 40 11.28 14.26 24.71
N CYS A 41 11.24 15.23 25.64
CA CYS A 41 11.42 16.66 25.35
C CYS A 41 12.89 17.05 25.55
N ARG A 42 13.69 16.89 24.49
CA ARG A 42 15.11 17.29 24.49
C ARG A 42 15.29 18.51 23.61
N VAL A 43 15.51 19.65 24.23
CA VAL A 43 15.72 20.92 23.52
C VAL A 43 17.16 21.43 23.69
N GLU A 44 17.61 22.23 22.74
CA GLU A 44 18.88 22.94 22.77
C GLU A 44 18.61 24.44 22.61
N HIS A 45 18.98 25.22 23.61
CA HIS A 45 18.94 26.68 23.53
C HIS A 45 20.12 27.17 22.68
N THR A 46 19.83 27.91 21.61
CA THR A 46 20.82 28.36 20.64
C THR A 46 20.39 29.66 19.95
N SER A 47 21.14 30.10 18.95
CA SER A 47 20.79 31.22 18.08
C SER A 47 20.77 30.79 16.62
N VAL A 48 19.68 31.08 15.91
CA VAL A 48 19.54 30.86 14.47
C VAL A 48 19.34 32.22 13.80
N GLU A 49 20.18 32.54 12.82
CA GLU A 49 20.20 33.86 12.16
C GLU A 49 20.28 35.06 13.13
N GLY A 50 20.96 34.87 14.26
CA GLY A 50 21.15 35.92 15.28
C GLY A 50 19.95 36.15 16.21
N ARG A 51 18.93 35.28 16.18
CA ARG A 51 17.80 35.30 17.13
C ARG A 51 17.88 34.11 18.09
N ASP A 52 17.72 34.38 19.38
CA ASP A 52 17.66 33.36 20.42
C ASP A 52 16.44 32.46 20.24
N CYS A 53 16.66 31.15 20.37
CA CYS A 53 15.64 30.15 20.10
C CYS A 53 15.95 28.81 20.79
N VAL A 54 14.98 27.91 20.73
CA VAL A 54 15.15 26.51 21.12
C VAL A 54 15.00 25.59 19.91
N LEU A 55 15.90 24.63 19.78
CA LEU A 55 15.85 23.55 18.78
C LEU A 55 15.46 22.23 19.45
N VAL A 56 14.69 21.37 18.78
CA VAL A 56 14.55 19.99 19.27
C VAL A 56 15.79 19.19 18.88
N ARG A 57 16.42 18.52 19.85
CA ARG A 57 17.50 17.58 19.59
C ARG A 57 16.96 16.26 19.06
N ASP A 58 17.46 15.86 17.90
CA ASP A 58 17.25 14.54 17.36
C ASP A 58 17.80 13.47 18.32
N TRP A 59 16.93 12.54 18.72
CA TRP A 59 17.28 11.44 19.62
C TRP A 59 17.09 10.06 18.98
N GLY A 60 16.80 10.00 17.66
CA GLY A 60 16.62 8.76 16.92
C GLY A 60 15.25 8.09 17.07
N GLY A 61 14.24 8.79 17.60
CA GLY A 61 12.84 8.35 17.67
C GLY A 61 11.97 8.90 16.53
N PRO A 62 10.72 8.40 16.36
CA PRO A 62 9.86 8.73 15.22
C PRO A 62 9.28 10.15 15.22
N ALA A 63 9.37 10.89 16.33
CA ALA A 63 8.95 12.29 16.43
C ALA A 63 9.69 13.05 17.54
N ASN A 64 9.93 14.34 17.29
CA ASN A 64 10.64 15.27 18.15
C ASN A 64 9.62 16.29 18.69
N TYR A 65 9.44 16.34 20.02
CA TYR A 65 8.39 17.14 20.66
C TYR A 65 8.96 18.27 21.52
N MET A 66 8.36 19.46 21.46
CA MET A 66 8.52 20.55 22.44
C MET A 66 7.25 20.66 23.26
N TYR A 67 7.36 20.52 24.58
CA TYR A 67 6.21 20.56 25.49
C TYR A 67 6.16 21.91 26.21
N PHE A 68 4.96 22.50 26.29
CA PHE A 68 4.74 23.80 26.92
C PHE A 68 3.67 23.70 28.00
N ALA A 69 3.95 24.25 29.18
CA ALA A 69 3.01 24.35 30.29
C ALA A 69 2.67 25.82 30.54
N ILE A 70 1.38 26.12 30.72
CA ILE A 70 0.90 27.45 31.08
C ILE A 70 0.91 27.57 32.59
N ASP A 71 1.40 28.70 33.10
CA ASP A 71 1.46 28.92 34.55
C ASP A 71 0.06 28.86 35.19
N PRO A 72 -0.07 28.28 36.41
CA PRO A 72 -1.37 28.06 37.04
C PRO A 72 -2.26 29.30 37.13
N GLU A 73 -1.66 30.47 37.38
CA GLU A 73 -2.36 31.75 37.50
C GLU A 73 -2.84 32.32 36.15
N THR A 74 -2.27 31.83 35.04
CA THR A 74 -2.58 32.26 33.67
C THR A 74 -3.64 31.35 33.04
N ARG A 75 -3.73 30.08 33.46
CA ARG A 75 -4.71 29.11 32.91
C ARG A 75 -6.14 29.60 32.94
N SER A 76 -6.55 30.29 34.00
CA SER A 76 -7.91 30.85 34.15
C SER A 76 -8.23 32.02 33.22
N LYS A 77 -7.21 32.55 32.53
CA LYS A 77 -7.34 33.66 31.57
C LYS A 77 -7.38 33.18 30.13
N ILE A 78 -7.17 31.89 29.87
CA ILE A 78 -7.21 31.31 28.53
C ILE A 78 -8.63 30.85 28.25
N GLU A 79 -9.21 31.39 27.18
CA GLU A 79 -10.53 30.98 26.71
C GLU A 79 -10.45 29.62 25.98
N PRO A 80 -11.53 28.80 25.98
CA PRO A 80 -11.55 27.54 25.25
C PRO A 80 -11.34 27.69 23.74
N SER A 81 -11.62 28.87 23.19
CA SER A 81 -11.37 29.20 21.79
C SER A 81 -10.43 30.38 21.63
N GLY A 82 -9.55 30.31 20.64
CA GLY A 82 -8.51 31.31 20.43
C GLY A 82 -7.48 30.86 19.41
N SER A 83 -6.27 31.40 19.51
CA SER A 83 -5.17 31.17 18.58
C SER A 83 -3.85 31.00 19.31
N LEU A 84 -3.05 30.04 18.87
CA LEU A 84 -1.66 29.84 19.23
C LEU A 84 -0.77 30.41 18.11
N VAL A 85 0.02 31.44 18.43
CA VAL A 85 0.96 32.08 17.51
C VAL A 85 2.37 31.64 17.83
N ILE A 86 3.13 31.20 16.83
CA ILE A 86 4.44 30.57 17.01
C ILE A 86 5.44 31.28 16.10
N GLU A 87 6.51 31.82 16.67
CA GLU A 87 7.65 32.30 15.87
C GLU A 87 8.67 31.18 15.74
N TYR A 88 8.95 30.79 14.49
CA TYR A 88 9.80 29.64 14.20
C TYR A 88 10.73 29.90 13.02
N CYS A 89 11.78 29.08 12.92
CA CYS A 89 12.68 29.02 11.79
C CYS A 89 13.03 27.55 11.52
N LEU A 90 13.08 27.16 10.24
CA LEU A 90 13.46 25.80 9.85
C LEU A 90 14.98 25.76 9.65
N THR A 91 15.65 24.90 10.43
CA THR A 91 17.11 24.71 10.32
C THR A 91 17.51 23.61 9.36
N LYS A 92 16.54 22.78 8.94
CA LYS A 92 16.67 21.76 7.90
C LYS A 92 15.37 21.67 7.11
N GLY A 93 15.50 21.47 5.79
CA GLY A 93 14.39 21.40 4.82
C GLY A 93 13.69 22.73 4.59
N ALA A 94 12.99 22.86 3.45
CA ALA A 94 12.04 23.96 3.24
C ALA A 94 10.60 23.58 3.58
N PHE A 95 10.34 22.42 4.22
CA PHE A 95 9.00 22.01 4.61
C PHE A 95 8.99 21.47 6.02
N VAL A 96 8.11 22.01 6.86
CA VAL A 96 7.78 21.39 8.14
C VAL A 96 6.29 21.35 8.33
N GLN A 97 5.82 20.15 8.62
CA GLN A 97 4.53 19.93 9.24
C GLN A 97 4.69 20.19 10.74
N LEU A 98 4.22 21.35 11.21
CA LEU A 98 4.11 21.61 12.63
C LEU A 98 2.77 21.07 13.10
N ASN A 99 2.81 20.00 13.89
CA ASN A 99 1.61 19.56 14.58
C ASN A 99 1.58 20.21 15.96
N SER A 100 0.42 20.73 16.29
CA SER A 100 0.08 21.20 17.61
C SER A 100 -0.95 20.25 18.20
N GLU A 101 -0.74 19.88 19.45
CA GLU A 101 -1.71 19.12 20.21
C GLU A 101 -1.95 19.83 21.53
N ILE A 102 -3.20 19.85 21.96
CA ILE A 102 -3.67 20.51 23.17
C ILE A 102 -4.38 19.53 24.09
N ASN A 103 -4.53 19.91 25.35
CA ASN A 103 -5.52 19.29 26.21
C ASN A 103 -6.91 19.82 25.84
N SER A 104 -7.90 18.95 25.68
CA SER A 104 -9.28 19.34 25.37
C SER A 104 -10.29 18.68 26.30
N SER A 105 -11.57 18.99 26.14
CA SER A 105 -12.64 18.33 26.88
C SER A 105 -12.72 16.81 26.61
N LYS A 106 -12.10 16.35 25.52
CA LYS A 106 -12.05 14.94 25.12
C LYS A 106 -10.88 14.17 25.72
N GLY A 107 -9.85 14.86 26.21
CA GLY A 107 -8.65 14.26 26.79
C GLY A 107 -7.36 15.03 26.45
N ALA A 108 -6.23 14.45 26.85
CA ALA A 108 -4.91 14.96 26.48
C ALA A 108 -4.58 14.59 25.03
N TYR A 109 -3.74 15.40 24.38
CA TYR A 109 -3.22 15.19 23.02
C TYR A 109 -4.28 15.28 21.90
N ASP A 110 -5.31 16.10 22.10
CA ASP A 110 -6.26 16.41 21.02
C ASP A 110 -5.55 17.27 19.98
N SER A 111 -5.65 16.90 18.70
CA SER A 111 -4.97 17.65 17.63
C SER A 111 -5.63 19.02 17.49
N SER A 112 -4.89 20.08 17.82
CA SER A 112 -5.35 21.47 17.62
C SER A 112 -5.07 22.00 16.23
N GLY A 113 -4.29 21.27 15.44
CA GLY A 113 -4.03 21.62 14.04
C GLY A 113 -2.65 21.17 13.57
N THR A 114 -2.59 20.94 12.27
CA THR A 114 -1.38 20.70 11.50
C THR A 114 -1.18 21.87 10.57
N VAL A 115 0.02 22.44 10.56
CA VAL A 115 0.33 23.60 9.73
C VAL A 115 1.60 23.28 8.93
N MET A 116 1.48 23.27 7.60
CA MET A 116 2.60 23.10 6.67
C MET A 116 3.29 24.42 6.32
N TYR A 117 4.58 24.50 6.61
CA TYR A 117 5.36 25.71 6.40
C TYR A 117 6.40 25.59 5.31
N LEU A 118 6.81 26.75 4.80
CA LEU A 118 7.84 26.90 3.80
C LEU A 118 9.12 27.41 4.46
N GLY A 119 10.27 26.91 4.03
CA GLY A 119 11.58 27.31 4.55
C GLY A 119 12.02 28.67 4.07
N GLY A 120 12.81 29.33 4.91
CA GLY A 120 13.45 30.63 4.65
C GLY A 120 13.26 31.60 5.82
N GLY A 121 14.32 31.80 6.62
CA GLY A 121 14.35 32.77 7.71
C GLY A 121 13.35 32.52 8.85
N TRP A 122 13.13 33.57 9.65
CA TRP A 122 12.18 33.58 10.76
C TRP A 122 10.76 33.90 10.31
N ASN A 123 9.81 33.03 10.65
CA ASN A 123 8.40 33.13 10.27
C ASN A 123 7.48 33.10 11.49
N ARG A 124 6.22 33.50 11.27
CA ARG A 124 5.13 33.38 12.25
C ARG A 124 4.08 32.40 11.75
N ALA A 125 3.55 31.64 12.68
CA ALA A 125 2.60 30.57 12.52
C ALA A 125 1.37 30.84 13.37
N VAL A 126 0.17 30.56 12.88
CA VAL A 126 -1.09 30.72 13.64
C VAL A 126 -1.86 29.41 13.60
N VAL A 127 -2.20 28.88 14.77
CA VAL A 127 -3.04 27.69 14.96
C VAL A 127 -4.29 28.11 15.72
N ASN A 128 -5.46 27.99 15.10
CA ASN A 128 -6.73 28.30 15.76
C ASN A 128 -7.26 27.07 16.50
N TYR A 129 -7.68 27.23 17.75
CA TYR A 129 -8.26 26.18 18.59
C TYR A 129 -9.66 26.59 19.09
N GLY A 130 -10.49 25.62 19.46
CA GLY A 130 -11.83 25.93 20.00
C GLY A 130 -12.37 24.97 21.05
N ASP A 131 -11.50 24.18 21.67
CA ASP A 131 -11.83 23.41 22.88
C ASP A 131 -10.58 23.22 23.76
N PHE A 132 -9.80 24.29 23.97
CA PHE A 132 -8.58 24.21 24.74
C PHE A 132 -8.84 24.24 26.24
N VAL A 133 -8.34 23.20 26.94
CA VAL A 133 -8.48 23.03 28.39
C VAL A 133 -7.08 22.87 28.99
N PRO A 134 -6.39 23.96 29.40
CA PRO A 134 -5.03 23.89 29.92
C PRO A 134 -4.97 23.28 31.34
N ALA A 135 -5.13 21.96 31.41
CA ALA A 135 -5.21 21.18 32.65
C ALA A 135 -3.87 20.58 33.11
N GLY A 136 -2.82 20.65 32.29
CA GLY A 136 -1.53 20.02 32.54
C GLY A 136 -1.58 18.49 32.49
N THR A 137 -2.44 17.91 31.65
CA THR A 137 -2.67 16.46 31.59
C THR A 137 -1.75 15.72 30.62
N MET A 138 -0.91 16.43 29.86
CA MET A 138 0.12 15.80 29.01
C MET A 138 1.36 15.41 29.82
N ASN A 139 2.25 14.67 29.17
CA ASN A 139 3.60 14.40 29.66
C ASN A 139 4.26 15.67 30.21
N PHE A 140 4.97 15.51 31.32
CA PHE A 140 5.64 16.57 32.07
C PHE A 140 4.70 17.66 32.62
N GLY A 141 3.39 17.42 32.65
CA GLY A 141 2.41 18.40 33.12
C GLY A 141 2.11 19.50 32.10
N ALA A 142 2.41 19.25 30.82
CA ALA A 142 2.24 20.21 29.75
C ALA A 142 0.76 20.41 29.36
N ASP A 143 0.50 21.57 28.78
CA ASP A 143 -0.81 22.01 28.32
C ASP A 143 -0.96 21.84 26.81
N PHE A 144 0.13 22.01 26.07
CA PHE A 144 0.21 21.75 24.64
C PHE A 144 1.63 21.32 24.24
N ARG A 145 1.76 20.73 23.06
CA ARG A 145 3.07 20.40 22.47
C ARG A 145 3.15 20.76 21.00
N LEU A 146 4.36 21.05 20.55
CA LEU A 146 4.72 21.25 19.16
C LEU A 146 5.59 20.10 18.68
N THR A 147 5.42 19.66 17.45
CA THR A 147 6.30 18.66 16.85
C THR A 147 6.57 18.94 15.39
N SER A 148 7.77 18.57 14.97
CA SER A 148 8.24 18.60 13.60
C SER A 148 9.10 17.36 13.34
N ARG A 149 9.01 16.81 12.13
CA ARG A 149 9.89 15.71 11.69
C ARG A 149 11.30 16.21 11.31
N GLU A 150 11.46 17.51 11.04
CA GLU A 150 12.75 18.13 10.70
C GLU A 150 13.13 19.25 11.69
N GLY A 151 14.34 19.78 11.58
CA GLY A 151 14.92 20.72 12.54
C GLY A 151 14.12 22.01 12.72
N LEU A 152 13.30 22.08 13.78
CA LEU A 152 12.44 23.21 14.12
C LEU A 152 13.09 24.05 15.22
N ALA A 153 13.39 25.32 14.91
CA ALA A 153 13.76 26.35 15.88
C ALA A 153 12.52 27.15 16.26
N VAL A 154 12.28 27.38 17.54
CA VAL A 154 11.17 28.22 18.03
C VAL A 154 11.75 29.34 18.89
N SER A 155 11.46 30.60 18.55
CA SER A 155 11.90 31.76 19.34
C SER A 155 10.83 32.28 20.29
N ARG A 156 9.55 32.09 19.93
CA ARG A 156 8.43 32.65 20.69
C ARG A 156 7.16 31.83 20.48
N VAL A 157 6.35 31.75 21.53
CA VAL A 157 5.00 31.18 21.51
C VAL A 157 4.05 32.12 22.24
N GLU A 158 2.87 32.36 21.68
CA GLU A 158 1.86 33.27 22.22
C GLU A 158 0.48 32.64 22.11
N ILE A 159 -0.37 32.90 23.09
CA ILE A 159 -1.77 32.44 23.13
C ILE A 159 -2.67 33.66 23.14
N TYR A 160 -3.64 33.68 22.25
CA TYR A 160 -4.65 34.72 22.10
C TYR A 160 -6.03 34.12 22.35
N ASN A 161 -6.91 34.84 23.06
CA ASN A 161 -8.30 34.44 23.27
C ASN A 161 -9.22 34.77 22.08
N GLU A 162 -8.67 35.44 21.06
CA GLU A 162 -9.37 35.76 19.83
C GLU A 162 -8.87 34.85 18.71
N THR A 163 -9.76 34.45 17.82
CA THR A 163 -9.39 33.77 16.59
C THR A 163 -8.75 34.78 15.64
N ILE A 164 -7.46 34.61 15.40
CA ILE A 164 -6.69 35.42 14.47
C ILE A 164 -6.95 34.90 13.06
N ASP A 165 -7.35 35.80 12.16
CA ASP A 165 -7.31 35.54 10.72
C ASP A 165 -5.84 35.47 10.29
N PRO A 166 -5.36 34.30 9.84
CA PRO A 166 -3.98 34.13 9.48
C PRO A 166 -3.58 35.00 8.29
N GLY A 167 -4.51 35.45 7.43
CA GLY A 167 -4.25 35.97 6.09
C GLY A 167 -4.22 34.84 5.04
N SER A 168 -3.98 35.16 3.77
CA SER A 168 -3.75 34.15 2.72
C SER A 168 -2.25 33.90 2.56
N GLY A 169 -1.74 32.76 3.01
CA GLY A 169 -0.35 32.30 2.85
C GLY A 169 0.04 32.01 1.39
N GLU A 170 -0.73 32.55 0.44
CA GLU A 170 -0.54 32.42 -1.00
C GLU A 170 0.81 32.99 -1.43
N ASP A 171 1.20 34.16 -0.91
CA ASP A 171 2.44 34.86 -1.27
C ASP A 171 3.70 34.03 -0.96
N ALA A 172 3.76 33.40 0.21
CA ALA A 172 4.90 32.57 0.60
C ALA A 172 5.02 31.30 -0.25
N LEU A 173 3.90 30.65 -0.55
CA LEU A 173 3.87 29.46 -1.40
C LEU A 173 4.20 29.80 -2.86
N ASP A 174 3.77 30.96 -3.34
CA ASP A 174 4.15 31.46 -4.65
C ASP A 174 5.63 31.81 -4.75
N ASP A 175 6.21 32.39 -3.70
CA ASP A 175 7.65 32.66 -3.63
C ASP A 175 8.47 31.38 -3.58
N TYR A 176 8.04 30.39 -2.79
CA TYR A 176 8.65 29.07 -2.84
C TYR A 176 8.53 28.42 -4.22
N PHE A 177 7.37 28.53 -4.88
CA PHE A 177 7.22 27.96 -6.21
C PHE A 177 8.15 28.59 -7.25
N LYS A 178 8.62 29.82 -7.04
CA LYS A 178 9.63 30.47 -7.89
C LYS A 178 11.04 29.94 -7.67
N THR A 179 11.37 29.37 -6.51
CA THR A 179 12.72 28.83 -6.22
C THR A 179 12.88 27.41 -6.73
N MET A 180 11.78 26.68 -6.89
CA MET A 180 11.73 25.30 -7.37
C MET A 180 11.62 25.22 -8.90
N SER A 181 12.31 24.24 -9.48
CA SER A 181 12.12 23.88 -10.89
C SER A 181 11.02 22.84 -11.01
N PHE A 182 9.78 23.27 -11.24
CA PHE A 182 8.69 22.35 -11.55
C PHE A 182 8.77 21.86 -13.00
N ASN A 183 8.58 20.56 -13.17
CA ASN A 183 8.50 19.93 -14.48
C ASN A 183 7.03 19.83 -14.90
N ASP A 184 6.56 20.79 -15.68
CA ASP A 184 5.19 20.79 -16.23
C ASP A 184 4.96 19.67 -17.28
N LYS A 185 6.00 18.90 -17.65
CA LYS A 185 5.95 17.88 -18.71
C LYS A 185 5.65 16.49 -18.15
N ARG A 186 4.56 16.33 -17.40
CA ARG A 186 3.99 15.00 -17.21
C ARG A 186 3.53 14.48 -18.58
N LYS A 187 4.08 13.34 -19.01
CA LYS A 187 3.90 12.83 -20.38
C LYS A 187 2.78 11.80 -20.54
N GLY A 188 2.17 11.31 -19.47
CA GLY A 188 1.28 10.17 -19.52
C GLY A 188 -0.02 10.33 -18.73
N ASP A 189 -0.98 9.48 -19.09
CA ASP A 189 -2.37 9.52 -18.63
C ASP A 189 -2.63 8.70 -17.36
N ALA A 190 -1.57 8.15 -16.75
CA ALA A 190 -1.71 7.44 -15.47
C ALA A 190 -2.31 8.37 -14.41
N PHE A 191 -2.97 7.84 -13.39
CA PHE A 191 -3.38 8.59 -12.21
C PHE A 191 -2.22 8.69 -11.23
N TYR A 192 -2.03 9.85 -10.62
CA TYR A 192 -1.06 10.03 -9.54
C TYR A 192 -1.79 10.58 -8.33
N VAL A 193 -2.02 9.70 -7.35
CA VAL A 193 -3.03 9.89 -6.30
C VAL A 193 -2.36 9.96 -4.95
N PHE A 194 -2.67 10.98 -4.16
CA PHE A 194 -2.08 11.15 -2.83
C PHE A 194 -3.08 10.85 -1.72
N GLY A 195 -2.75 9.88 -0.86
CA GLY A 195 -3.47 9.59 0.38
C GLY A 195 -3.08 10.57 1.49
N VAL A 196 -4.08 11.08 2.24
CA VAL A 196 -3.87 12.08 3.30
C VAL A 196 -4.20 11.57 4.72
N GLY A 197 -4.50 10.28 4.87
CA GLY A 197 -4.77 9.61 6.14
C GLY A 197 -6.27 9.40 6.44
N VAL A 198 -6.56 8.60 7.46
CA VAL A 198 -7.93 8.23 7.86
C VAL A 198 -8.61 9.40 8.56
N TYR A 199 -9.82 9.78 8.12
CA TYR A 199 -10.56 10.97 8.57
C TYR A 199 -9.86 12.33 8.30
N SER A 200 -8.73 12.33 7.60
CA SER A 200 -8.02 13.55 7.23
C SER A 200 -8.67 14.26 6.04
N THR A 201 -8.61 15.58 6.05
CA THR A 201 -8.96 16.47 4.94
C THR A 201 -7.72 17.23 4.47
N ILE A 202 -7.80 17.88 3.31
CA ILE A 202 -6.75 18.83 2.88
C ILE A 202 -7.19 20.28 3.09
N ASP A 203 -6.22 21.16 3.27
CA ASP A 203 -6.40 22.61 3.14
C ASP A 203 -6.02 23.11 1.73
N ALA A 204 -6.29 24.39 1.46
CA ALA A 204 -6.05 25.00 0.16
C ALA A 204 -4.56 24.99 -0.24
N ASN A 205 -3.64 25.20 0.70
CA ASN A 205 -2.20 25.24 0.41
C ASN A 205 -1.66 23.85 0.06
N THR A 206 -2.11 22.83 0.80
CA THR A 206 -1.88 21.43 0.50
C THR A 206 -2.32 21.14 -0.93
N GLY A 207 -3.56 21.48 -1.27
CA GLY A 207 -4.11 21.25 -2.61
C GLY A 207 -3.30 21.94 -3.72
N ARG A 208 -2.88 23.20 -3.50
CA ARG A 208 -2.01 23.94 -4.43
C ARG A 208 -0.65 23.25 -4.63
N LEU A 209 0.00 22.80 -3.56
CA LEU A 209 1.26 22.06 -3.62
C LEU A 209 1.10 20.75 -4.39
N LEU A 210 0.10 19.94 -4.04
CA LEU A 210 -0.14 18.66 -4.71
C LEU A 210 -0.38 18.85 -6.21
N ARG A 211 -1.17 19.87 -6.58
CA ARG A 211 -1.40 20.23 -7.98
C ARG A 211 -0.10 20.58 -8.71
N LYS A 212 0.82 21.33 -8.07
CA LYS A 212 2.15 21.63 -8.63
C LYS A 212 3.06 20.41 -8.74
N LEU A 213 2.90 19.42 -7.87
CA LEU A 213 3.64 18.15 -7.94
C LEU A 213 3.12 17.20 -9.04
N GLY A 214 2.05 17.58 -9.76
CA GLY A 214 1.46 16.79 -10.83
C GLY A 214 0.47 15.72 -10.34
N VAL A 215 0.06 15.79 -9.07
CA VAL A 215 -0.99 14.94 -8.49
C VAL A 215 -2.31 15.23 -9.19
N THR A 216 -3.05 14.17 -9.52
CA THR A 216 -4.34 14.27 -10.22
C THR A 216 -5.51 14.25 -9.25
N SER A 217 -5.42 13.43 -8.20
CA SER A 217 -6.46 13.32 -7.19
C SER A 217 -5.93 13.07 -5.77
N VAL A 218 -6.80 13.37 -4.81
CA VAL A 218 -6.57 13.09 -3.37
C VAL A 218 -7.45 11.94 -2.93
N GLU A 219 -6.88 11.02 -2.17
CA GLU A 219 -7.58 9.89 -1.58
C GLU A 219 -7.94 10.14 -0.12
N ASN A 220 -9.22 9.91 0.20
CA ASN A 220 -9.75 9.99 1.55
C ASN A 220 -10.58 8.75 1.89
N TYR A 221 -10.52 8.31 3.14
CA TYR A 221 -11.28 7.17 3.64
C TYR A 221 -12.66 7.63 4.10
N VAL A 222 -13.67 7.41 3.27
CA VAL A 222 -15.08 7.65 3.57
C VAL A 222 -15.62 6.40 4.25
N THR A 223 -15.71 6.44 5.58
CA THR A 223 -16.18 5.30 6.37
C THR A 223 -17.68 5.35 6.58
N TRP A 224 -18.34 4.20 6.70
CA TRP A 224 -19.76 4.12 7.04
C TRP A 224 -20.05 4.85 8.37
N ARG A 225 -19.20 4.67 9.38
CA ARG A 225 -19.21 5.39 10.65
C ARG A 225 -19.12 6.91 10.47
N SER A 226 -18.26 7.40 9.57
CA SER A 226 -18.08 8.84 9.35
C SER A 226 -19.35 9.55 8.92
N VAL A 227 -20.28 8.82 8.30
CA VAL A 227 -21.48 9.40 7.68
C VAL A 227 -22.78 8.95 8.32
N GLU A 228 -22.79 7.95 9.21
CA GLU A 228 -24.04 7.43 9.76
C GLU A 228 -23.96 7.02 11.25
N ASN A 229 -23.04 7.57 12.04
CA ASN A 229 -22.91 7.14 13.44
C ASN A 229 -24.10 7.54 14.35
N GLU A 230 -24.88 8.56 13.99
CA GLU A 230 -25.97 9.08 14.84
C GLU A 230 -27.22 8.18 14.88
N GLY A 231 -27.24 7.12 14.07
CA GLY A 231 -28.29 6.11 13.98
C GLY A 231 -28.69 5.80 12.54
N GLU A 232 -29.35 4.65 12.34
CA GLU A 232 -29.84 4.23 11.03
C GLU A 232 -30.70 5.32 10.36
N GLY A 233 -30.32 5.68 9.13
CA GLY A 233 -30.97 6.67 8.27
C GLY A 233 -30.51 8.11 8.50
N LYS A 234 -29.67 8.37 9.50
CA LYS A 234 -29.23 9.72 9.87
C LYS A 234 -27.87 10.05 9.26
N TRP A 235 -27.89 10.31 7.96
CA TRP A 235 -26.68 10.62 7.20
C TRP A 235 -26.13 12.02 7.50
N ASP A 236 -24.83 12.13 7.81
CA ASP A 236 -24.08 13.38 7.93
C ASP A 236 -22.88 13.39 6.97
N TRP A 237 -23.01 14.16 5.89
CA TRP A 237 -21.99 14.27 4.85
C TRP A 237 -21.11 15.53 4.98
N SER A 238 -21.32 16.33 6.02
CA SER A 238 -20.79 17.70 6.11
C SER A 238 -19.26 17.78 6.09
N LEU A 239 -18.57 16.79 6.62
CA LEU A 239 -17.12 16.67 6.56
C LEU A 239 -16.63 16.56 5.10
N TRP A 240 -17.23 15.64 4.35
CA TRP A 240 -16.82 15.30 3.00
C TRP A 240 -17.24 16.37 1.99
N ASP A 241 -18.39 17.01 2.20
CA ASP A 241 -18.82 18.16 1.39
C ASP A 241 -17.79 19.30 1.41
N LYS A 242 -17.30 19.65 2.62
CA LYS A 242 -16.30 20.71 2.80
C LYS A 242 -14.95 20.33 2.22
N ASN A 243 -14.50 19.10 2.44
CA ASN A 243 -13.25 18.61 1.85
C ASN A 243 -13.31 18.62 0.31
N LEU A 244 -14.45 18.24 -0.27
CA LEU A 244 -14.64 18.23 -1.72
C LEU A 244 -14.61 19.65 -2.33
N GLU A 245 -15.08 20.65 -1.59
CA GLU A 245 -14.96 22.06 -1.97
C GLU A 245 -13.49 22.48 -2.11
N VAL A 246 -12.66 22.19 -1.10
CA VAL A 246 -11.21 22.49 -1.13
C VAL A 246 -10.50 21.74 -2.27
N ILE A 247 -10.81 20.45 -2.45
CA ILE A 247 -10.25 19.64 -3.56
C ILE A 247 -10.58 20.29 -4.91
N ARG A 248 -11.84 20.72 -5.08
CA ARG A 248 -12.31 21.38 -6.30
C ARG A 248 -11.60 22.70 -6.56
N GLU A 249 -11.50 23.56 -5.55
CA GLU A 249 -10.84 24.87 -5.65
C GLU A 249 -9.35 24.74 -5.97
N SER A 250 -8.72 23.66 -5.51
CA SER A 250 -7.32 23.33 -5.81
C SER A 250 -7.11 22.77 -7.22
N GLY A 251 -8.18 22.53 -7.98
CA GLY A 251 -8.13 21.94 -9.31
C GLY A 251 -7.80 20.44 -9.31
N LEU A 252 -7.91 19.76 -8.17
CA LEU A 252 -7.68 18.32 -8.05
C LEU A 252 -9.00 17.55 -8.23
N LYS A 253 -8.89 16.25 -8.48
CA LYS A 253 -10.02 15.31 -8.40
C LYS A 253 -10.01 14.56 -7.07
N TRP A 254 -11.04 13.75 -6.85
CA TRP A 254 -11.21 12.97 -5.63
C TRP A 254 -11.15 11.47 -5.92
N SER A 255 -10.43 10.71 -5.10
CA SER A 255 -10.39 9.25 -5.13
C SER A 255 -10.89 8.68 -3.79
N PRO A 256 -12.20 8.65 -3.52
CA PRO A 256 -12.71 8.18 -2.25
C PRO A 256 -12.53 6.66 -2.08
N ALA A 257 -12.00 6.27 -0.93
CA ALA A 257 -12.06 4.91 -0.42
C ALA A 257 -13.35 4.72 0.37
N ILE A 258 -14.25 3.84 -0.12
CA ILE A 258 -15.57 3.58 0.46
C ILE A 258 -15.40 2.40 1.43
N MET A 259 -15.34 2.70 2.73
CA MET A 259 -14.93 1.77 3.78
C MET A 259 -16.12 1.30 4.64
N HIS A 260 -16.35 -0.01 4.75
CA HIS A 260 -17.55 -0.55 5.44
C HIS A 260 -17.28 -1.65 6.47
N SER A 261 -16.33 -2.54 6.21
CA SER A 261 -16.09 -3.73 7.04
C SER A 261 -15.04 -3.57 8.14
N PRO A 262 -13.92 -2.84 7.94
CA PRO A 262 -12.88 -2.75 8.97
C PRO A 262 -13.42 -2.14 10.27
N ALA A 263 -12.88 -2.56 11.42
CA ALA A 263 -13.43 -2.26 12.74
C ALA A 263 -13.76 -0.77 13.01
N TYR A 264 -12.93 0.16 12.56
CA TYR A 264 -13.13 1.61 12.79
C TYR A 264 -14.16 2.26 11.85
N THR A 265 -14.67 1.50 10.89
CA THR A 265 -15.57 1.97 9.84
C THR A 265 -17.03 1.69 10.16
N ILE A 266 -17.30 0.87 11.18
CA ILE A 266 -18.63 0.38 11.52
C ILE A 266 -19.32 1.37 12.47
N PRO A 267 -20.57 1.81 12.19
CA PRO A 267 -21.34 2.62 13.14
C PRO A 267 -21.60 1.90 14.47
N ASP A 268 -21.56 2.65 15.57
CA ASP A 268 -21.71 2.09 16.92
C ASP A 268 -23.05 1.35 17.08
N TRP A 269 -24.13 1.94 16.55
CA TRP A 269 -25.48 1.34 16.62
C TRP A 269 -25.61 0.00 15.88
N TYR A 270 -24.82 -0.23 14.81
CA TYR A 270 -24.83 -1.50 14.10
C TYR A 270 -23.96 -2.53 14.82
N ALA A 271 -22.78 -2.12 15.30
CA ALA A 271 -21.88 -2.98 16.07
C ALA A 271 -22.53 -3.52 17.37
N GLU A 272 -23.46 -2.77 17.96
CA GLU A 272 -24.23 -3.16 19.15
C GLU A 272 -25.49 -4.00 18.83
N SER A 273 -25.83 -4.19 17.55
CA SER A 273 -27.04 -4.89 17.13
C SER A 273 -26.84 -6.41 16.99
N ASP A 274 -27.95 -7.15 17.06
CA ASP A 274 -27.97 -8.61 16.82
C ASP A 274 -27.68 -8.98 15.34
N GLU A 275 -27.69 -8.01 14.42
CA GLU A 275 -27.34 -8.24 13.02
C GLU A 275 -25.81 -8.30 12.77
N PHE A 276 -25.00 -7.77 13.70
CA PHE A 276 -23.55 -7.76 13.55
C PHE A 276 -22.96 -9.16 13.81
N VAL A 277 -22.36 -9.73 12.76
CA VAL A 277 -21.63 -10.99 12.84
C VAL A 277 -20.13 -10.69 12.64
N PRO A 278 -19.30 -10.75 13.70
CA PRO A 278 -17.87 -10.55 13.56
C PRO A 278 -17.21 -11.75 12.90
N ASN A 279 -16.09 -11.53 12.22
CA ASN A 279 -15.17 -12.61 11.90
C ASN A 279 -14.61 -13.24 13.19
N ALA A 280 -14.17 -14.49 13.12
CA ALA A 280 -13.65 -15.20 14.29
C ALA A 280 -12.38 -15.96 13.96
N CYS A 281 -11.40 -15.84 14.85
CA CYS A 281 -10.09 -16.45 14.73
C CYS A 281 -10.17 -17.97 14.98
N LEU A 282 -9.62 -18.76 14.06
CA LEU A 282 -9.58 -20.22 14.12
C LEU A 282 -8.48 -20.74 15.05
N GLU A 283 -7.44 -19.94 15.25
CA GLU A 283 -6.33 -20.21 16.18
C GLU A 283 -6.75 -20.08 17.64
N HIS A 284 -7.57 -19.08 17.96
CA HIS A 284 -7.85 -18.70 19.34
C HIS A 284 -9.31 -18.90 19.76
N GLY A 285 -10.23 -19.03 18.80
CA GLY A 285 -11.66 -19.03 19.10
C GLY A 285 -12.20 -17.66 19.55
N ILE A 286 -11.45 -16.59 19.30
CA ILE A 286 -11.79 -15.22 19.71
C ILE A 286 -12.38 -14.46 18.52
N ALA A 287 -13.50 -13.78 18.74
CA ALA A 287 -14.10 -12.90 17.75
C ALA A 287 -13.28 -11.62 17.53
N GLY A 288 -13.17 -11.18 16.28
CA GLY A 288 -12.61 -9.90 15.90
C GLY A 288 -13.63 -8.76 16.01
N LYS A 289 -13.35 -7.65 15.32
CA LYS A 289 -14.26 -6.50 15.18
C LYS A 289 -14.59 -6.16 13.73
N THR A 290 -14.06 -6.92 12.77
CA THR A 290 -14.39 -6.78 11.34
C THR A 290 -15.62 -7.63 11.03
N ILE A 291 -16.48 -7.18 10.11
CA ILE A 291 -17.67 -7.95 9.71
C ILE A 291 -17.22 -9.25 9.02
N SER A 292 -17.81 -10.39 9.40
CA SER A 292 -17.60 -11.65 8.67
C SER A 292 -18.12 -11.50 7.24
N LEU A 293 -17.30 -11.89 6.24
CA LEU A 293 -17.72 -11.87 4.84
C LEU A 293 -18.82 -12.91 4.53
N TRP A 294 -19.04 -13.86 5.45
CA TRP A 294 -20.11 -14.84 5.41
C TRP A 294 -21.38 -14.37 6.15
N SER A 295 -21.38 -13.15 6.70
CA SER A 295 -22.54 -12.58 7.38
C SER A 295 -23.72 -12.42 6.41
N PRO A 296 -24.93 -12.92 6.76
CA PRO A 296 -26.12 -12.78 5.92
C PRO A 296 -26.52 -11.31 5.64
N GLY A 297 -26.15 -10.37 6.51
CA GLY A 297 -26.49 -8.96 6.40
C GLY A 297 -25.49 -8.12 5.60
N PHE A 298 -24.32 -8.67 5.27
CA PHE A 298 -23.19 -7.90 4.75
C PHE A 298 -23.55 -7.11 3.48
N ASP A 299 -24.10 -7.79 2.48
CA ASP A 299 -24.39 -7.19 1.17
C ASP A 299 -25.48 -6.11 1.27
N ARG A 300 -26.49 -6.31 2.14
CA ARG A 300 -27.58 -5.35 2.36
C ARG A 300 -27.05 -4.02 2.90
N TRP A 301 -26.25 -4.07 3.97
CA TRP A 301 -25.74 -2.86 4.63
C TRP A 301 -24.74 -2.11 3.75
N THR A 302 -23.91 -2.87 3.05
CA THR A 302 -23.01 -2.33 2.03
C THR A 302 -23.76 -1.57 0.96
N GLU A 303 -24.75 -2.21 0.33
CA GLU A 303 -25.45 -1.63 -0.82
C GLU A 303 -26.14 -0.33 -0.43
N ARG A 304 -26.70 -0.29 0.79
CA ARG A 304 -27.31 0.91 1.34
C ARG A 304 -26.32 2.06 1.49
N PHE A 305 -25.12 1.79 2.01
CA PHE A 305 -24.06 2.81 2.13
C PHE A 305 -23.58 3.28 0.75
N VAL A 306 -23.29 2.35 -0.17
CA VAL A 306 -22.87 2.67 -1.55
C VAL A 306 -23.93 3.49 -2.28
N ALA A 307 -25.21 3.13 -2.14
CA ALA A 307 -26.32 3.84 -2.77
C ALA A 307 -26.43 5.29 -2.27
N ALA A 308 -26.36 5.51 -0.96
CA ALA A 308 -26.41 6.85 -0.37
C ALA A 308 -25.20 7.71 -0.78
N PHE A 309 -24.01 7.10 -0.84
CA PHE A 309 -22.81 7.75 -1.35
C PHE A 309 -22.95 8.15 -2.83
N ALA A 310 -23.45 7.24 -3.66
CA ALA A 310 -23.64 7.46 -5.10
C ALA A 310 -24.69 8.54 -5.40
N GLU A 311 -25.82 8.54 -4.68
CA GLU A 311 -26.86 9.56 -4.80
C GLU A 311 -26.29 10.97 -4.59
N ARG A 312 -25.34 11.11 -3.67
CA ARG A 312 -24.75 12.39 -3.33
C ARG A 312 -23.61 12.81 -4.26
N TYR A 313 -22.67 11.91 -4.56
CA TYR A 313 -21.38 12.30 -5.14
C TYR A 313 -21.12 11.86 -6.57
N ARG A 314 -21.84 10.85 -7.10
CA ARG A 314 -21.55 10.29 -8.43
C ARG A 314 -21.56 11.33 -9.53
N ASP A 315 -22.60 12.17 -9.54
CA ASP A 315 -22.86 13.10 -10.64
C ASP A 315 -22.18 14.47 -10.44
N THR A 316 -21.31 14.60 -9.43
CA THR A 316 -20.57 15.84 -9.15
C THR A 316 -19.45 16.14 -10.15
N GLY A 317 -19.04 15.14 -10.94
CA GLY A 317 -17.89 15.23 -11.85
C GLY A 317 -16.53 15.33 -11.15
N MET A 318 -16.47 15.13 -9.83
CA MET A 318 -15.25 15.27 -9.03
C MET A 318 -14.47 13.97 -8.85
N ILE A 319 -15.10 12.81 -9.00
CA ILE A 319 -14.48 11.51 -8.73
C ILE A 319 -13.60 11.09 -9.92
N GLU A 320 -12.31 10.85 -9.66
CA GLU A 320 -11.35 10.28 -10.62
C GLU A 320 -11.35 8.75 -10.57
N SER A 321 -11.37 8.18 -9.36
CA SER A 321 -11.42 6.75 -9.12
C SER A 321 -12.10 6.42 -7.79
N LEU A 322 -12.47 5.16 -7.60
CA LEU A 322 -13.02 4.64 -6.34
C LEU A 322 -12.17 3.50 -5.81
N ILE A 323 -12.00 3.45 -4.50
CA ILE A 323 -11.36 2.33 -3.80
C ILE A 323 -12.41 1.62 -2.93
N PRO A 324 -12.69 0.33 -3.13
CA PRO A 324 -13.52 -0.44 -2.22
C PRO A 324 -12.73 -0.89 -0.99
N GLY A 325 -13.17 -0.47 0.21
CA GLY A 325 -12.63 -0.95 1.48
C GLY A 325 -13.40 -2.14 2.02
N ILE A 326 -13.02 -3.35 1.61
CA ILE A 326 -13.86 -4.55 1.73
C ILE A 326 -13.69 -5.34 3.02
N GLN A 327 -12.48 -5.50 3.56
CA GLN A 327 -12.29 -6.30 4.78
C GLN A 327 -11.06 -5.97 5.61
N GLY A 328 -9.85 -6.06 5.04
CA GLY A 328 -8.57 -5.96 5.76
C GLY A 328 -8.48 -4.73 6.65
N ASP A 329 -7.50 -4.68 7.55
CA ASP A 329 -7.41 -3.59 8.55
C ASP A 329 -7.48 -2.18 7.93
N PHE A 330 -7.05 -1.98 6.67
CA PHE A 330 -7.16 -0.74 5.92
C PHE A 330 -8.05 -0.86 4.67
N GLY A 331 -8.90 -1.88 4.61
CA GLY A 331 -9.87 -2.09 3.54
C GLY A 331 -9.41 -3.01 2.41
N GLU A 332 -8.21 -3.60 2.52
CA GLU A 332 -7.66 -4.47 1.49
C GLU A 332 -8.47 -5.79 1.34
N ALA A 333 -8.35 -6.42 0.18
CA ALA A 333 -8.90 -7.73 -0.16
C ALA A 333 -8.13 -8.89 0.50
N ILE A 334 -7.90 -8.76 1.80
CA ILE A 334 -7.25 -9.75 2.67
C ILE A 334 -8.03 -9.83 3.98
N TYR A 335 -7.83 -10.93 4.71
CA TYR A 335 -8.31 -11.01 6.09
C TYR A 335 -7.42 -10.19 7.03
N THR A 336 -7.94 -9.90 8.23
CA THR A 336 -7.27 -9.16 9.29
C THR A 336 -5.82 -9.63 9.52
N VAL A 337 -4.90 -8.68 9.67
CA VAL A 337 -3.44 -8.90 9.71
C VAL A 337 -2.85 -8.28 10.97
N GLU A 338 -2.94 -6.98 11.14
CA GLU A 338 -2.39 -6.25 12.29
C GLU A 338 -3.02 -4.86 12.35
N GLY A 339 -3.79 -4.62 13.41
CA GLY A 339 -4.24 -3.29 13.77
C GLY A 339 -3.06 -2.46 14.27
N ASN A 340 -3.03 -1.17 13.94
CA ASN A 340 -2.00 -0.26 14.42
C ASN A 340 -2.58 0.77 15.41
N SER A 341 -1.70 1.62 15.95
CA SER A 341 -2.09 2.69 16.88
C SER A 341 -3.16 3.63 16.33
N VAL A 342 -3.18 3.88 15.01
CA VAL A 342 -4.21 4.70 14.37
C VAL A 342 -5.58 4.06 14.53
N ILE A 343 -5.70 2.77 14.21
CA ILE A 343 -6.97 2.04 14.36
C ILE A 343 -7.39 1.98 15.82
N TYR A 344 -6.47 1.66 16.73
CA TYR A 344 -6.77 1.54 18.17
C TYR A 344 -7.27 2.86 18.77
N ASN A 345 -6.69 3.99 18.37
CA ASN A 345 -7.14 5.30 18.81
C ASN A 345 -8.57 5.60 18.32
N LEU A 346 -8.93 5.18 17.10
CA LEU A 346 -10.25 5.43 16.52
C LEU A 346 -11.38 4.59 17.15
N ILE A 347 -11.05 3.44 17.72
CA ILE A 347 -12.04 2.52 18.32
C ILE A 347 -11.92 2.39 19.84
N GLY A 348 -11.08 3.21 20.48
CA GLY A 348 -10.95 3.27 21.94
C GLY A 348 -10.16 2.12 22.56
N GLY A 349 -9.28 1.46 21.81
CA GLY A 349 -8.35 0.44 22.33
C GLY A 349 -8.03 -0.70 21.36
N PRO A 350 -7.11 -1.60 21.76
CA PRO A 350 -6.78 -2.78 20.98
C PRO A 350 -7.97 -3.75 20.87
N TYR A 351 -7.94 -4.59 19.84
CA TYR A 351 -8.89 -5.68 19.63
C TYR A 351 -8.15 -6.92 19.15
N HIS A 352 -8.80 -8.08 19.11
CA HIS A 352 -8.15 -9.29 18.60
C HIS A 352 -7.95 -9.20 17.08
N ASN A 353 -6.68 -9.08 16.67
CA ASN A 353 -6.21 -9.07 15.29
C ASN A 353 -4.80 -9.67 15.24
N HIS A 354 -4.48 -10.40 14.18
CA HIS A 354 -3.17 -10.95 13.84
C HIS A 354 -3.29 -11.67 12.48
N ILE A 355 -2.16 -11.94 11.82
CA ILE A 355 -2.11 -12.86 10.67
C ILE A 355 -2.61 -14.24 11.13
N GLY A 356 -3.71 -14.71 10.55
CA GLY A 356 -4.35 -15.96 10.93
C GLY A 356 -5.54 -16.31 10.04
N TYR A 357 -6.27 -17.36 10.39
CA TYR A 357 -7.45 -17.82 9.68
C TYR A 357 -8.73 -17.32 10.36
N TRP A 358 -9.40 -16.37 9.73
CA TRP A 358 -10.55 -15.63 10.29
C TRP A 358 -11.90 -16.23 9.88
N CYS A 359 -12.02 -17.56 9.97
CA CYS A 359 -13.16 -18.34 9.48
C CYS A 359 -13.82 -19.24 10.55
N ASN A 360 -13.69 -18.90 11.83
CA ASN A 360 -14.25 -19.69 12.92
C ASN A 360 -15.71 -19.35 13.27
N ASP A 361 -16.41 -18.59 12.41
CA ASP A 361 -17.83 -18.35 12.58
C ASP A 361 -18.69 -19.49 11.96
N PRO A 362 -19.95 -19.69 12.41
CA PRO A 362 -20.78 -20.79 11.91
C PRO A 362 -21.10 -20.73 10.41
N TRP A 363 -21.11 -19.53 9.81
CA TRP A 363 -21.43 -19.33 8.40
C TRP A 363 -20.24 -19.71 7.51
N ALA A 364 -19.02 -19.40 7.95
CA ALA A 364 -17.79 -19.84 7.33
C ALA A 364 -17.70 -21.39 7.30
N LEU A 365 -17.96 -22.06 8.43
CA LEU A 365 -17.91 -23.52 8.48
C LEU A 365 -18.98 -24.16 7.58
N LYS A 366 -20.17 -23.56 7.51
CA LYS A 366 -21.20 -24.00 6.56
C LYS A 366 -20.71 -23.86 5.11
N SER A 367 -20.13 -22.71 4.75
CA SER A 367 -19.56 -22.48 3.40
C SER A 367 -18.48 -23.51 3.06
N PHE A 368 -17.60 -23.87 4.00
CA PHE A 368 -16.57 -24.89 3.77
C PHE A 368 -17.17 -26.28 3.51
N ARG A 369 -18.23 -26.66 4.25
CA ARG A 369 -18.93 -27.94 4.02
C ARG A 369 -19.63 -27.98 2.67
N ASP A 370 -20.21 -26.86 2.24
CA ASP A 370 -20.84 -26.73 0.93
C ASP A 370 -19.79 -26.88 -0.19
N PHE A 371 -18.65 -26.20 -0.07
CA PHE A 371 -17.51 -26.38 -0.98
C PHE A 371 -17.04 -27.83 -1.05
N ALA A 372 -16.88 -28.48 0.10
CA ALA A 372 -16.43 -29.88 0.18
C ALA A 372 -17.44 -30.82 -0.52
N ARG A 373 -18.74 -30.55 -0.34
CA ARG A 373 -19.83 -31.30 -0.99
C ARG A 373 -19.80 -31.13 -2.50
N ASP A 374 -19.67 -29.90 -2.98
CA ASP A 374 -19.70 -29.59 -4.41
C ASP A 374 -18.48 -30.16 -5.13
N LYS A 375 -17.31 -30.12 -4.49
CA LYS A 375 -16.07 -30.63 -5.07
C LYS A 375 -16.04 -32.15 -5.19
N TYR A 376 -16.50 -32.86 -4.16
CA TYR A 376 -16.32 -34.31 -4.06
C TYR A 376 -17.56 -35.12 -4.43
N GLY A 377 -18.77 -34.58 -4.27
CA GLY A 377 -20.04 -35.25 -4.55
C GLY A 377 -20.39 -36.39 -3.55
N ASP A 378 -19.46 -37.29 -3.26
CA ASP A 378 -19.58 -38.39 -2.29
C ASP A 378 -18.56 -38.22 -1.15
N ILE A 379 -19.00 -38.46 0.09
CA ILE A 379 -18.14 -38.40 1.28
C ILE A 379 -17.00 -39.43 1.23
N LYS A 380 -17.17 -40.54 0.51
CA LYS A 380 -16.11 -41.55 0.32
C LYS A 380 -14.96 -41.01 -0.51
N ASP A 381 -15.24 -40.23 -1.55
CA ASP A 381 -14.23 -39.65 -2.41
C ASP A 381 -13.45 -38.54 -1.67
N LEU A 382 -14.16 -37.74 -0.86
CA LEU A 382 -13.52 -36.80 0.06
C LEU A 382 -12.62 -37.53 1.07
N ASN A 383 -13.13 -38.55 1.76
CA ASN A 383 -12.37 -39.31 2.75
C ASN A 383 -11.12 -39.97 2.14
N ALA A 384 -11.23 -40.47 0.91
CA ALA A 384 -10.10 -41.03 0.16
C ALA A 384 -9.05 -39.96 -0.17
N ALA A 385 -9.47 -38.78 -0.64
CA ALA A 385 -8.56 -37.71 -1.01
C ALA A 385 -7.91 -37.00 0.18
N TRP A 386 -8.65 -36.84 1.28
CA TRP A 386 -8.19 -36.14 2.48
C TRP A 386 -7.60 -37.06 3.54
N HIS A 387 -7.62 -38.38 3.31
CA HIS A 387 -7.21 -39.38 4.30
C HIS A 387 -7.97 -39.25 5.63
N THR A 388 -9.29 -39.04 5.54
CA THR A 388 -10.19 -38.84 6.69
C THR A 388 -11.26 -39.94 6.76
N SER A 389 -12.14 -39.86 7.78
CA SER A 389 -13.20 -40.84 8.01
C SER A 389 -14.52 -40.20 8.46
N PHE A 390 -14.89 -39.08 7.84
CA PHE A 390 -16.15 -38.40 8.13
C PHE A 390 -17.36 -39.25 7.74
N GLY A 391 -18.40 -39.28 8.58
CA GLY A 391 -19.62 -40.04 8.33
C GLY A 391 -20.54 -39.39 7.29
N SER A 392 -20.51 -38.06 7.22
CA SER A 392 -21.28 -37.23 6.30
C SER A 392 -20.59 -35.88 6.07
N PHE A 393 -21.08 -35.09 5.11
CA PHE A 393 -20.59 -33.72 4.92
C PHE A 393 -20.86 -32.78 6.12
N GLU A 394 -21.82 -33.11 6.99
CA GLU A 394 -22.05 -32.35 8.24
C GLU A 394 -20.94 -32.59 9.29
N ASP A 395 -20.22 -33.72 9.16
CA ASP A 395 -19.12 -34.07 10.04
C ASP A 395 -17.79 -33.46 9.60
N VAL A 396 -17.72 -32.88 8.39
CA VAL A 396 -16.52 -32.22 7.87
C VAL A 396 -16.09 -31.07 8.80
N ARG A 397 -14.79 -31.00 9.05
CA ARG A 397 -14.09 -29.98 9.83
C ARG A 397 -12.90 -29.45 9.04
N TYR A 398 -12.41 -28.27 9.42
CA TYR A 398 -11.13 -27.74 8.96
C TYR A 398 -9.99 -28.73 9.26
N PRO A 399 -8.86 -28.66 8.55
CA PRO A 399 -7.70 -29.53 8.77
C PRO A 399 -7.04 -29.35 10.16
N PHE A 400 -7.41 -28.30 10.89
CA PHE A 400 -6.91 -27.98 12.23
C PHE A 400 -7.90 -27.08 12.99
N TYR A 401 -7.78 -27.05 14.31
CA TYR A 401 -8.35 -26.05 15.19
C TYR A 401 -7.34 -25.72 16.31
N GLY A 402 -7.01 -24.44 16.47
CA GLY A 402 -6.02 -24.01 17.45
C GLY A 402 -4.57 -23.98 16.95
N GLU A 403 -3.74 -23.16 17.61
CA GLU A 403 -2.33 -22.98 17.24
C GLU A 403 -1.50 -24.28 17.25
N GLU A 404 -1.75 -25.18 18.21
CA GLU A 404 -1.00 -26.42 18.35
C GLU A 404 -1.19 -27.36 17.15
N GLU A 405 -2.44 -27.52 16.69
CA GLU A 405 -2.76 -28.34 15.52
C GLU A 405 -2.19 -27.72 14.22
N ILE A 406 -2.22 -26.39 14.10
CA ILE A 406 -1.62 -25.67 12.97
C ILE A 406 -0.12 -25.94 12.92
N ASN A 407 0.59 -25.71 14.03
CA ASN A 407 2.03 -25.92 14.11
C ASN A 407 2.40 -27.38 13.79
N SER A 408 1.66 -28.33 14.36
CA SER A 408 1.84 -29.76 14.08
C SER A 408 1.64 -30.10 12.60
N LEU A 409 0.61 -29.53 11.96
CA LEU A 409 0.37 -29.72 10.53
C LEU A 409 1.51 -29.15 9.70
N MET A 410 1.95 -27.91 9.97
CA MET A 410 3.03 -27.24 9.23
C MET A 410 4.35 -28.01 9.30
N GLU A 411 4.67 -28.62 10.45
CA GLU A 411 5.87 -29.46 10.60
C GLU A 411 5.80 -30.78 9.83
N ARG A 412 4.60 -31.35 9.69
CA ARG A 412 4.37 -32.62 8.99
C ARG A 412 4.29 -32.44 7.47
N MET A 413 3.69 -31.35 7.02
CA MET A 413 3.29 -31.13 5.63
C MET A 413 4.41 -31.27 4.58
N PRO A 414 5.67 -30.86 4.84
CA PRO A 414 6.77 -31.14 3.92
C PRO A 414 7.08 -32.63 3.75
N ARG A 415 6.85 -33.46 4.78
CA ARG A 415 7.29 -34.87 4.87
C ARG A 415 6.17 -35.90 4.70
N ASP A 416 4.93 -35.50 4.95
CA ASP A 416 3.76 -36.36 4.95
C ASP A 416 2.76 -35.90 3.86
N PRO A 417 2.79 -36.50 2.66
CA PRO A 417 1.88 -36.12 1.58
C PRO A 417 0.40 -36.29 1.91
N SER A 418 0.06 -37.18 2.85
CA SER A 418 -1.34 -37.51 3.17
C SER A 418 -2.14 -36.33 3.73
N CYS A 419 -1.46 -35.33 4.31
CA CYS A 419 -2.11 -34.13 4.85
C CYS A 419 -2.24 -32.97 3.85
N ARG A 420 -1.51 -33.02 2.72
CA ARG A 420 -1.39 -31.88 1.79
C ARG A 420 -2.71 -31.56 1.09
N ARG A 421 -3.46 -32.57 0.63
CA ARG A 421 -4.68 -32.35 -0.15
C ARG A 421 -5.80 -31.70 0.66
N HIS A 422 -6.03 -32.14 1.90
CA HIS A 422 -7.01 -31.52 2.80
C HIS A 422 -6.65 -30.06 3.10
N TYR A 423 -5.38 -29.79 3.40
CA TYR A 423 -4.89 -28.43 3.64
C TYR A 423 -4.99 -27.53 2.41
N LEU A 424 -4.51 -27.98 1.25
CA LEU A 424 -4.57 -27.20 0.01
C LEU A 424 -6.02 -26.88 -0.40
N ASP A 425 -6.94 -27.80 -0.16
CA ASP A 425 -8.36 -27.57 -0.42
C ASP A 425 -8.96 -26.53 0.52
N PHE A 426 -8.59 -26.56 1.80
CA PHE A 426 -8.94 -25.51 2.75
C PHE A 426 -8.39 -24.14 2.32
N VAL A 427 -7.11 -24.05 1.95
CA VAL A 427 -6.49 -22.79 1.48
C VAL A 427 -7.17 -22.27 0.21
N ARG A 428 -7.46 -23.14 -0.76
CA ARG A 428 -8.15 -22.77 -1.99
C ARG A 428 -9.57 -22.28 -1.73
N TRP A 429 -10.33 -22.95 -0.86
CA TRP A 429 -11.65 -22.48 -0.43
C TRP A 429 -11.56 -21.12 0.26
N TYR A 430 -10.63 -20.96 1.21
CA TYR A 430 -10.47 -19.74 1.99
C TYR A 430 -10.13 -18.53 1.12
N ARG A 431 -9.23 -18.72 0.14
CA ARG A 431 -8.90 -17.70 -0.88
C ARG A 431 -10.08 -17.40 -1.79
N ASN A 432 -10.76 -18.43 -2.29
CA ASN A 432 -11.90 -18.25 -3.17
C ASN A 432 -13.05 -17.49 -2.48
N CYS A 433 -13.25 -17.66 -1.17
CA CYS A 433 -14.23 -16.87 -0.41
C CYS A 433 -13.92 -15.36 -0.47
N MET A 434 -12.65 -14.97 -0.36
CA MET A 434 -12.23 -13.57 -0.54
C MET A 434 -12.42 -13.10 -1.97
N THR A 435 -12.02 -13.91 -2.97
CA THR A 435 -12.22 -13.59 -4.39
C THR A 435 -13.69 -13.36 -4.74
N GLU A 436 -14.59 -14.24 -4.29
CA GLU A 436 -16.04 -14.10 -4.50
C GLU A 436 -16.60 -12.88 -3.78
N HIS A 437 -16.07 -12.56 -2.59
CA HIS A 437 -16.44 -11.36 -1.87
C HIS A 437 -16.03 -10.09 -2.63
N ALA A 438 -14.80 -10.06 -3.16
CA ALA A 438 -14.32 -8.98 -4.01
C ALA A 438 -15.17 -8.84 -5.30
N ASP A 439 -15.55 -9.95 -5.95
CA ASP A 439 -16.43 -9.95 -7.12
C ASP A 439 -17.79 -9.30 -6.80
N ARG A 440 -18.42 -9.69 -5.68
CA ARG A 440 -19.70 -9.11 -5.23
C ARG A 440 -19.58 -7.62 -4.98
N TRP A 441 -18.53 -7.19 -4.28
CA TRP A 441 -18.31 -5.78 -3.96
C TRP A 441 -18.05 -4.93 -5.22
N LEU A 442 -17.21 -5.42 -6.12
CA LEU A 442 -16.91 -4.75 -7.39
C LEU A 442 -18.15 -4.65 -8.29
N ALA A 443 -18.95 -5.72 -8.38
CA ALA A 443 -20.22 -5.70 -9.10
C ALA A 443 -21.19 -4.67 -8.52
N MET A 444 -21.25 -4.57 -7.19
CA MET A 444 -22.08 -3.59 -6.51
C MET A 444 -21.64 -2.16 -6.78
N LEU A 445 -20.34 -1.84 -6.64
CA LEU A 445 -19.85 -0.51 -7.00
C LEU A 445 -20.08 -0.19 -8.48
N ARG A 446 -19.83 -1.13 -9.40
CA ARG A 446 -20.04 -0.93 -10.83
C ARG A 446 -21.50 -0.66 -11.18
N LYS A 447 -22.46 -1.23 -10.43
CA LYS A 447 -23.90 -0.93 -10.56
C LYS A 447 -24.20 0.56 -10.29
N TYR A 448 -23.58 1.14 -9.27
CA TYR A 448 -23.82 2.54 -8.88
C TYR A 448 -22.90 3.54 -9.61
N PHE A 449 -21.73 3.09 -10.06
CA PHE A 449 -20.70 3.89 -10.73
C PHE A 449 -20.30 3.22 -12.05
N PRO A 450 -21.16 3.28 -13.08
CA PRO A 450 -20.97 2.53 -14.32
C PRO A 450 -19.71 2.94 -15.10
N ASP A 451 -19.32 4.21 -15.05
CA ASP A 451 -18.25 4.79 -15.87
C ASP A 451 -17.00 5.19 -15.06
N THR A 452 -17.02 5.02 -13.74
CA THR A 452 -15.90 5.43 -12.87
C THR A 452 -14.85 4.31 -12.78
N PRO A 453 -13.55 4.62 -12.89
CA PRO A 453 -12.49 3.69 -12.53
C PRO A 453 -12.62 3.22 -11.07
N ILE A 454 -12.61 1.91 -10.85
CA ILE A 454 -12.62 1.26 -9.53
C ILE A 454 -11.33 0.44 -9.38
N TYR A 455 -10.61 0.57 -8.27
CA TYR A 455 -9.41 -0.21 -7.98
C TYR A 455 -9.59 -0.97 -6.67
N LEU A 456 -9.70 -2.31 -6.74
CA LEU A 456 -9.66 -3.19 -5.57
C LEU A 456 -8.28 -3.11 -4.92
N CYS A 457 -8.19 -2.66 -3.67
CA CYS A 457 -6.93 -2.70 -2.94
C CYS A 457 -6.64 -4.10 -2.42
N THR A 458 -5.40 -4.54 -2.55
CA THR A 458 -4.87 -5.78 -1.98
C THR A 458 -3.43 -5.54 -1.52
N GLY A 459 -2.84 -6.42 -0.71
CA GLY A 459 -1.50 -6.17 -0.18
C GLY A 459 -0.86 -7.41 0.46
N GLY A 460 0.38 -7.27 0.89
CA GLY A 460 1.14 -8.35 1.52
C GLY A 460 1.71 -9.35 0.51
N HIS A 461 1.44 -10.63 0.70
CA HIS A 461 1.90 -11.69 -0.20
C HIS A 461 0.88 -12.83 -0.25
N THR A 462 1.15 -13.89 -1.01
CA THR A 462 0.25 -15.04 -1.08
C THR A 462 0.36 -15.95 0.15
N ASP A 463 0.51 -15.41 1.36
CA ASP A 463 0.36 -16.25 2.55
C ASP A 463 -1.06 -16.82 2.56
N PRO A 464 -1.26 -18.13 2.75
CA PRO A 464 -2.60 -18.69 2.91
C PRO A 464 -3.45 -17.99 3.98
N ARG A 465 -2.85 -17.48 5.06
CA ARG A 465 -3.54 -16.79 6.16
C ARG A 465 -4.13 -15.45 5.75
N LEU A 466 -3.51 -14.76 4.79
CA LEU A 466 -4.05 -13.50 4.25
C LEU A 466 -5.29 -13.74 3.37
N GLY A 467 -5.47 -14.95 2.86
CA GLY A 467 -6.63 -15.34 2.05
C GLY A 467 -6.75 -14.62 0.71
N ALA A 468 -5.73 -13.88 0.27
CA ALA A 468 -5.71 -13.29 -1.06
C ALA A 468 -5.25 -14.29 -2.13
N SER A 469 -5.79 -14.10 -3.33
CA SER A 469 -5.30 -14.70 -4.57
C SER A 469 -5.24 -13.59 -5.61
N PHE A 470 -4.08 -12.96 -5.75
CA PHE A 470 -3.93 -11.77 -6.58
C PHE A 470 -4.31 -12.00 -8.05
N ALA A 471 -4.03 -13.18 -8.59
CA ALA A 471 -4.41 -13.54 -9.95
C ALA A 471 -5.94 -13.62 -10.11
N GLU A 472 -6.62 -14.30 -9.18
CA GLU A 472 -8.08 -14.44 -9.21
C GLU A 472 -8.80 -13.12 -8.86
N GLU A 473 -8.23 -12.28 -8.00
CA GLU A 473 -8.67 -10.90 -7.77
C GLU A 473 -8.60 -10.07 -9.06
N CYS A 474 -7.52 -10.20 -9.84
CA CYS A 474 -7.43 -9.57 -11.16
C CYS A 474 -8.49 -10.13 -12.13
N ARG A 475 -8.79 -11.43 -12.09
CA ARG A 475 -9.83 -12.03 -12.93
C ARG A 475 -11.21 -11.44 -12.64
N VAL A 476 -11.60 -11.35 -11.37
CA VAL A 476 -12.91 -10.77 -10.99
C VAL A 476 -12.93 -9.26 -11.17
N ALA A 477 -11.80 -8.57 -11.01
CA ALA A 477 -11.67 -7.16 -11.38
C ALA A 477 -11.93 -6.94 -12.88
N ALA A 478 -11.27 -7.71 -13.75
CA ALA A 478 -11.47 -7.63 -15.19
C ALA A 478 -12.94 -7.89 -15.59
N LYS A 479 -13.57 -8.91 -15.00
CA LYS A 479 -15.00 -9.24 -15.19
C LYS A 479 -15.90 -8.03 -14.91
N ASN A 480 -15.57 -7.23 -13.89
CA ASN A 480 -16.33 -6.05 -13.47
C ASN A 480 -15.83 -4.73 -14.11
N LYS A 481 -14.95 -4.82 -15.13
CA LYS A 481 -14.28 -3.66 -15.76
C LYS A 481 -13.59 -2.77 -14.71
N ALA A 482 -12.98 -3.41 -13.73
CA ALA A 482 -12.26 -2.79 -12.63
C ALA A 482 -10.77 -3.13 -12.71
N GLY A 483 -10.00 -2.56 -11.79
CA GLY A 483 -8.59 -2.85 -11.62
C GLY A 483 -8.23 -3.27 -10.21
N VAL A 484 -6.95 -3.57 -10.00
CA VAL A 484 -6.38 -3.93 -8.70
C VAL A 484 -5.24 -2.99 -8.36
N ARG A 485 -5.26 -2.44 -7.13
CA ARG A 485 -4.14 -1.70 -6.57
C ARG A 485 -3.44 -2.54 -5.52
N ILE A 486 -2.13 -2.72 -5.65
CA ILE A 486 -1.34 -3.53 -4.71
C ILE A 486 -0.47 -2.66 -3.79
N THR A 487 -0.56 -2.90 -2.49
CA THR A 487 0.06 -2.13 -1.41
C THR A 487 1.28 -2.87 -0.86
N ASN A 488 2.42 -2.68 -1.53
CA ASN A 488 3.66 -3.42 -1.23
C ASN A 488 4.95 -2.64 -1.47
N GLU A 489 4.88 -1.50 -2.15
CA GLU A 489 6.09 -0.80 -2.55
C GLU A 489 6.81 -0.14 -1.37
N ASN A 490 8.12 0.04 -1.53
CA ASN A 490 9.03 0.76 -0.65
C ASN A 490 10.23 1.28 -1.47
N SER A 491 11.37 1.55 -0.82
CA SER A 491 12.57 2.07 -1.48
C SER A 491 13.41 1.06 -2.28
N ASP A 492 13.13 -0.24 -2.20
CA ASP A 492 13.87 -1.28 -2.91
C ASP A 492 13.11 -1.76 -4.16
N TYR A 493 13.64 -1.42 -5.34
CA TYR A 493 13.00 -1.78 -6.61
C TYR A 493 12.83 -3.28 -6.81
N ALA A 494 13.83 -4.11 -6.47
CA ALA A 494 13.73 -5.55 -6.68
C ALA A 494 12.63 -6.14 -5.80
N ASN A 495 12.50 -5.64 -4.57
CA ASN A 495 11.39 -6.01 -3.69
C ASN A 495 10.04 -5.53 -4.23
N ASN A 496 9.93 -4.27 -4.66
CA ASN A 496 8.71 -3.73 -5.26
C ASN A 496 8.28 -4.57 -6.45
N PHE A 497 9.23 -4.90 -7.33
CA PHE A 497 9.00 -5.70 -8.51
C PHE A 497 8.37 -7.05 -8.15
N VAL A 498 8.98 -7.84 -7.26
CA VAL A 498 8.48 -9.21 -7.01
C VAL A 498 7.12 -9.27 -6.37
N HIS A 499 6.72 -8.26 -5.58
CA HIS A 499 5.37 -8.18 -5.04
C HIS A 499 4.37 -7.73 -6.11
N THR A 500 4.66 -6.59 -6.74
CA THR A 500 3.75 -5.95 -7.69
C THR A 500 3.57 -6.73 -9.00
N ARG A 501 4.56 -7.55 -9.38
CA ARG A 501 4.52 -8.35 -10.60
C ARG A 501 3.41 -9.38 -10.62
N GLN A 502 2.94 -9.85 -9.46
CA GLN A 502 1.80 -10.79 -9.42
C GLN A 502 0.53 -10.16 -9.96
N VAL A 503 0.24 -8.94 -9.53
CA VAL A 503 -0.93 -8.17 -9.99
C VAL A 503 -0.76 -7.71 -11.43
N SER A 504 0.41 -7.19 -11.83
CA SER A 504 0.57 -6.74 -13.22
C SER A 504 0.57 -7.88 -14.23
N SER A 505 1.15 -9.03 -13.91
CA SER A 505 1.12 -10.20 -14.81
C SER A 505 -0.31 -10.71 -15.01
N ALA A 506 -1.05 -10.89 -13.92
CA ALA A 506 -2.44 -11.33 -13.98
C ALA A 506 -3.36 -10.27 -14.60
N GLY A 507 -3.14 -8.98 -14.29
CA GLY A 507 -3.87 -7.87 -14.88
C GLY A 507 -3.72 -7.82 -16.41
N LYS A 508 -2.48 -7.93 -16.92
CA LYS A 508 -2.20 -8.04 -18.37
C LYS A 508 -2.85 -9.26 -19.01
N TYR A 509 -3.06 -10.35 -18.27
CA TYR A 509 -3.68 -11.57 -18.77
C TYR A 509 -5.19 -11.47 -18.82
N TYR A 510 -5.82 -11.09 -17.72
CA TYR A 510 -7.27 -11.01 -17.62
C TYR A 510 -7.86 -9.73 -18.21
N GLY A 511 -7.05 -8.68 -18.42
CA GLY A 511 -7.49 -7.38 -18.90
C GLY A 511 -8.00 -6.44 -17.79
N ALA A 512 -7.59 -6.68 -16.54
CA ALA A 512 -7.78 -5.71 -15.47
C ALA A 512 -6.67 -4.65 -15.57
N TYR A 513 -7.03 -3.38 -15.40
CA TYR A 513 -6.03 -2.33 -15.16
C TYR A 513 -5.48 -2.45 -13.73
N TYR A 514 -4.36 -1.80 -13.44
CA TYR A 514 -3.74 -1.94 -12.12
C TYR A 514 -2.93 -0.72 -11.72
N GLY A 515 -2.68 -0.62 -10.42
CA GLY A 515 -1.86 0.43 -9.85
C GLY A 515 -1.07 -0.03 -8.64
N TYR A 516 -0.11 0.80 -8.24
CA TYR A 516 0.79 0.49 -7.13
C TYR A 516 0.65 1.49 -5.99
N GLU A 517 0.83 0.99 -4.77
CA GLU A 517 0.76 1.72 -3.52
C GLU A 517 1.92 1.29 -2.62
N PRO A 518 2.50 2.22 -1.84
CA PRO A 518 3.56 1.87 -0.93
C PRO A 518 2.99 1.28 0.37
N ALA A 519 3.67 0.28 0.92
CA ALA A 519 3.30 -0.31 2.21
C ALA A 519 3.84 0.48 3.41
N GLY A 520 4.63 1.54 3.17
CA GLY A 520 5.24 2.32 4.24
C GLY A 520 5.99 3.55 3.77
N ALA A 521 6.91 4.00 4.62
CA ALA A 521 7.74 5.17 4.36
C ALA A 521 8.80 4.88 3.29
N GLU A 522 9.11 5.92 2.52
CA GLU A 522 10.07 5.85 1.42
C GLU A 522 11.11 6.96 1.55
N ASP A 523 12.17 6.85 0.75
CA ASP A 523 13.23 7.83 0.58
C ASP A 523 13.32 8.32 -0.88
N GLU A 524 14.30 9.16 -1.16
CA GLU A 524 14.60 9.71 -2.48
C GLU A 524 14.73 8.63 -3.57
N THR A 525 15.36 7.50 -3.22
CA THR A 525 15.58 6.39 -4.15
C THR A 525 14.26 5.67 -4.44
N GLY A 526 13.41 5.51 -3.42
CA GLY A 526 12.08 4.91 -3.55
C GLY A 526 11.18 5.65 -4.52
N ILE A 527 11.19 6.98 -4.49
CA ILE A 527 10.45 7.82 -5.45
C ILE A 527 10.82 7.48 -6.90
N VAL A 528 12.13 7.35 -7.19
CA VAL A 528 12.61 7.01 -8.53
C VAL A 528 12.25 5.56 -8.89
N ALA A 529 12.48 4.62 -7.97
CA ALA A 529 12.20 3.20 -8.15
C ALA A 529 10.73 2.93 -8.48
N ARG A 530 9.80 3.67 -7.86
CA ARG A 530 8.35 3.47 -8.03
C ARG A 530 7.80 4.14 -9.27
N ILE A 531 8.32 5.30 -9.65
CA ILE A 531 8.05 5.89 -10.97
C ILE A 531 8.54 4.92 -12.06
N TYR A 532 9.75 4.37 -11.91
CA TYR A 532 10.27 3.36 -12.82
C TYR A 532 9.38 2.12 -12.87
N ASN A 533 9.05 1.54 -11.70
CA ASN A 533 8.26 0.30 -11.62
C ASN A 533 6.86 0.47 -12.21
N SER A 534 6.20 1.59 -11.92
CA SER A 534 4.87 1.89 -12.45
C SER A 534 4.87 1.92 -13.98
N THR A 535 5.83 2.64 -14.56
CA THR A 535 5.97 2.77 -16.02
C THR A 535 6.40 1.47 -16.67
N ALA A 536 7.44 0.83 -16.13
CA ALA A 536 7.96 -0.47 -16.61
C ALA A 536 6.89 -1.57 -16.58
N SER A 537 5.92 -1.47 -15.67
CA SER A 537 4.85 -2.46 -15.55
C SER A 537 3.60 -2.10 -16.35
N GLY A 538 3.49 -0.88 -16.89
CA GLY A 538 2.31 -0.41 -17.59
C GLY A 538 1.13 -0.07 -16.68
N CYS A 539 1.39 0.51 -15.51
CA CYS A 539 0.35 0.86 -14.54
C CYS A 539 -0.49 2.06 -14.99
N ASP A 540 -1.78 2.02 -14.64
CA ASP A 540 -2.73 3.11 -14.84
C ASP A 540 -2.80 4.05 -13.64
N HIS A 541 -2.26 3.65 -12.49
CA HIS A 541 -2.41 4.36 -11.22
C HIS A 541 -1.18 4.20 -10.32
N LEU A 542 -0.67 5.31 -9.79
CA LEU A 542 0.36 5.33 -8.75
C LEU A 542 -0.19 6.09 -7.54
N HIS A 543 -0.41 5.39 -6.44
CA HIS A 543 -0.75 5.99 -5.15
C HIS A 543 0.53 6.38 -4.42
N ASP A 544 0.53 7.47 -3.66
CA ASP A 544 1.54 7.73 -2.64
C ASP A 544 0.91 8.32 -1.38
N TYR A 545 1.56 8.17 -0.23
CA TYR A 545 1.21 8.95 0.94
C TYR A 545 1.82 10.33 0.83
N GLN A 546 1.05 11.38 1.06
CA GLN A 546 1.51 12.77 0.86
C GLN A 546 2.88 13.02 1.54
N GLY A 547 3.04 12.58 2.78
CA GLY A 547 4.26 12.75 3.55
C GLY A 547 5.48 11.98 3.02
N ASN A 548 5.33 10.97 2.17
CA ASN A 548 6.48 10.30 1.56
C ASN A 548 7.21 11.22 0.59
N VAL A 549 6.47 12.01 -0.19
CA VAL A 549 7.03 12.90 -1.20
C VAL A 549 7.30 14.29 -0.66
N THR A 550 6.40 14.83 0.17
CA THR A 550 6.45 16.25 0.58
C THR A 550 7.23 16.50 1.86
N SER A 551 7.84 15.49 2.48
CA SER A 551 8.55 15.68 3.75
C SER A 551 9.82 16.50 3.64
N SER A 552 10.44 16.61 2.44
CA SER A 552 11.67 17.38 2.24
C SER A 552 11.82 17.88 0.79
N ASP A 553 12.61 18.94 0.59
CA ASP A 553 12.94 19.46 -0.75
C ASP A 553 13.67 18.46 -1.63
N SER A 554 14.53 17.64 -1.03
CA SER A 554 15.29 16.61 -1.72
C SER A 554 14.35 15.61 -2.39
N ARG A 555 13.33 15.16 -1.67
CA ARG A 555 12.30 14.24 -2.17
C ARG A 555 11.43 14.85 -3.24
N MET A 556 10.93 16.08 -3.03
CA MET A 556 10.17 16.78 -4.06
C MET A 556 11.01 17.06 -5.30
N SER A 557 12.29 17.41 -5.15
CA SER A 557 13.22 17.61 -6.27
C SER A 557 13.43 16.32 -7.05
N GLN A 558 13.59 15.18 -6.37
CA GLN A 558 13.70 13.88 -7.02
C GLN A 558 12.42 13.49 -7.75
N GLN A 559 11.26 13.75 -7.14
CA GLN A 559 9.96 13.53 -7.78
C GLN A 559 9.83 14.42 -9.03
N GLN A 560 10.11 15.72 -8.94
CA GLN A 560 10.01 16.65 -10.07
C GLN A 560 10.99 16.32 -11.21
N LYS A 561 12.20 15.87 -10.87
CA LYS A 561 13.18 15.39 -11.86
C LYS A 561 12.68 14.19 -12.66
N HIS A 562 11.91 13.29 -12.02
CA HIS A 562 11.55 12.00 -12.61
C HIS A 562 10.08 11.87 -13.02
N ILE A 563 9.18 12.78 -12.63
CA ILE A 563 7.74 12.69 -12.93
C ILE A 563 7.43 12.63 -14.43
N GLY A 564 8.32 13.16 -15.27
CA GLY A 564 8.22 13.04 -16.73
C GLY A 564 8.37 11.61 -17.27
N TYR A 565 8.84 10.67 -16.44
CA TYR A 565 8.92 9.24 -16.73
C TYR A 565 7.70 8.45 -16.24
N LEU A 566 6.72 9.08 -15.60
CA LEU A 566 5.48 8.43 -15.20
C LEU A 566 4.48 8.42 -16.38
N PHE A 567 4.40 7.28 -17.07
CA PHE A 567 3.46 7.01 -18.15
C PHE A 567 3.17 5.51 -18.23
N LYS A 568 2.12 5.12 -18.96
CA LYS A 568 1.83 3.70 -19.17
C LYS A 568 2.78 3.11 -20.20
N GLY A 569 3.74 2.30 -19.76
CA GLY A 569 4.67 1.60 -20.64
C GLY A 569 4.10 0.28 -21.17
N ASP A 570 4.23 0.04 -22.47
CA ASP A 570 3.88 -1.23 -23.10
C ASP A 570 5.07 -2.19 -23.04
N ALA A 571 5.19 -2.94 -21.95
CA ALA A 571 6.31 -3.83 -21.69
C ALA A 571 6.28 -5.09 -22.57
N VAL A 572 7.41 -5.44 -23.17
CA VAL A 572 7.61 -6.66 -23.96
C VAL A 572 8.34 -7.70 -23.10
N VAL A 573 7.60 -8.68 -22.58
CA VAL A 573 8.12 -9.66 -21.61
C VAL A 573 7.93 -11.09 -22.14
N PRO A 574 8.94 -11.68 -22.81
CA PRO A 574 8.82 -13.03 -23.40
C PRO A 574 9.02 -14.18 -22.39
N VAL A 575 9.36 -13.84 -21.14
CA VAL A 575 9.69 -14.79 -20.06
C VAL A 575 8.56 -14.82 -19.03
N ALA A 576 8.08 -16.01 -18.70
CA ALA A 576 7.31 -16.25 -17.49
C ALA A 576 8.17 -16.91 -16.41
N LEU A 577 7.99 -16.48 -15.16
CA LEU A 577 8.46 -17.18 -13.97
C LEU A 577 7.26 -17.91 -13.33
N TRP A 578 7.37 -19.22 -13.19
CA TRP A 578 6.33 -20.02 -12.53
C TRP A 578 6.25 -19.66 -11.05
N TYR A 579 5.11 -19.13 -10.61
CA TYR A 579 4.82 -18.87 -9.20
C TYR A 579 4.26 -20.15 -8.57
N PRO A 580 5.01 -20.85 -7.70
CA PRO A 580 4.68 -22.20 -7.29
C PRO A 580 3.70 -22.19 -6.10
N ASN A 581 2.47 -21.71 -6.29
CA ASN A 581 1.44 -21.62 -5.23
C ASN A 581 1.34 -22.92 -4.42
N THR A 582 1.17 -24.06 -5.11
CA THR A 582 1.09 -25.38 -4.48
C THR A 582 2.27 -25.70 -3.56
N ASP A 583 3.50 -25.42 -3.97
CA ASP A 583 4.71 -25.67 -3.17
C ASP A 583 4.91 -24.62 -2.07
N SER A 584 4.55 -23.36 -2.35
CA SER A 584 4.68 -22.23 -1.43
C SER A 584 3.70 -22.33 -0.27
N ASP A 585 2.50 -22.83 -0.51
CA ASP A 585 1.44 -22.94 0.50
C ASP A 585 1.74 -24.03 1.54
N ILE A 586 2.42 -25.10 1.12
CA ILE A 586 2.70 -26.28 1.97
C ILE A 586 4.06 -26.24 2.66
N ARG A 587 4.92 -25.27 2.30
CA ARG A 587 6.24 -25.07 2.90
C ARG A 587 6.16 -23.96 3.95
N PRO A 588 6.78 -24.14 5.13
CA PRO A 588 6.98 -23.04 6.06
C PRO A 588 7.70 -21.87 5.37
N ASN A 589 7.10 -20.68 5.41
CA ASN A 589 7.60 -19.47 4.73
C ASN A 589 7.80 -19.62 3.21
N GLY A 590 7.08 -20.53 2.55
CA GLY A 590 7.31 -20.85 1.13
C GLY A 590 7.21 -19.65 0.19
N ALA A 591 6.19 -18.79 0.36
CA ALA A 591 6.04 -17.57 -0.42
C ALA A 591 7.25 -16.63 -0.29
N ASN A 592 7.72 -16.39 0.93
CA ASN A 592 8.89 -15.53 1.19
C ASN A 592 10.19 -16.12 0.63
N LEU A 593 10.36 -17.43 0.70
CA LEU A 593 11.50 -18.12 0.10
C LEU A 593 11.49 -17.98 -1.42
N PHE A 594 10.32 -18.14 -2.04
CA PHE A 594 10.18 -17.94 -3.48
C PHE A 594 10.46 -16.49 -3.90
N MET A 595 9.91 -15.50 -3.18
CA MET A 595 10.13 -14.08 -3.48
C MET A 595 11.61 -13.71 -3.49
N ARG A 596 12.40 -14.23 -2.56
CA ARG A 596 13.86 -14.02 -2.53
C ARG A 596 14.56 -14.58 -3.76
N GLU A 597 14.13 -15.73 -4.26
CA GLU A 597 14.68 -16.31 -5.49
C GLU A 597 14.23 -15.51 -6.72
N ALA A 598 12.97 -15.06 -6.75
CA ALA A 598 12.44 -14.20 -7.80
C ALA A 598 13.20 -12.85 -7.87
N MET A 599 13.57 -12.26 -6.73
CA MET A 599 14.36 -11.02 -6.68
C MET A 599 15.73 -11.22 -7.33
N LYS A 600 16.41 -12.34 -7.05
CA LYS A 600 17.69 -12.68 -7.68
C LYS A 600 17.55 -12.84 -9.19
N ILE A 601 16.48 -13.47 -9.66
CA ILE A 601 16.21 -13.61 -11.10
C ILE A 601 15.98 -12.23 -11.74
N ARG A 602 15.30 -11.31 -11.05
CA ARG A 602 14.99 -9.97 -11.57
C ARG A 602 16.25 -9.16 -11.88
N ALA A 603 17.33 -9.38 -11.14
CA ALA A 603 18.62 -8.74 -11.42
C ALA A 603 19.13 -9.04 -12.85
N TYR A 604 18.82 -10.23 -13.38
CA TYR A 604 19.23 -10.63 -14.73
C TYR A 604 18.24 -10.17 -15.81
N PHE A 605 16.94 -10.38 -15.58
CA PHE A 605 15.92 -10.03 -16.57
C PHE A 605 14.52 -9.79 -16.03
N ASP A 606 13.73 -9.08 -16.84
CA ASP A 606 12.30 -8.89 -16.59
C ASP A 606 11.50 -10.15 -16.93
N TYR A 607 10.46 -10.41 -16.15
CA TYR A 607 9.57 -11.55 -16.29
C TYR A 607 8.17 -11.22 -15.76
N ASP A 608 7.17 -11.90 -16.30
CA ASP A 608 5.84 -11.94 -15.70
C ASP A 608 5.70 -13.23 -14.86
N TYR A 609 4.79 -13.24 -13.89
CA TYR A 609 4.43 -14.46 -13.18
C TYR A 609 3.33 -15.25 -13.89
N LEU A 610 3.45 -16.57 -13.79
CA LEU A 610 2.43 -17.53 -14.16
C LEU A 610 2.18 -18.44 -12.97
N ASP A 611 0.96 -18.44 -12.43
CA ASP A 611 0.60 -19.26 -11.28
C ASP A 611 -0.40 -20.38 -11.63
N ASP A 612 -0.70 -21.21 -10.64
CA ASP A 612 -1.61 -22.36 -10.75
C ASP A 612 -3.03 -21.99 -11.24
N SER A 613 -3.46 -20.72 -11.13
CA SER A 613 -4.79 -20.25 -11.55
C SER A 613 -4.85 -19.79 -13.01
N MET A 614 -3.70 -19.54 -13.64
CA MET A 614 -3.60 -19.02 -15.01
C MET A 614 -2.96 -20.01 -15.99
N PRO A 615 -3.22 -21.33 -15.95
CA PRO A 615 -2.40 -22.29 -16.68
C PRO A 615 -2.50 -22.15 -18.22
N GLU A 616 -3.56 -21.53 -18.75
CA GLU A 616 -3.71 -21.20 -20.18
C GLU A 616 -2.84 -20.01 -20.62
N ALA A 617 -2.39 -19.15 -19.69
CA ALA A 617 -1.54 -18.01 -20.01
C ALA A 617 -0.13 -18.42 -20.45
N LEU A 618 0.27 -19.68 -20.24
CA LEU A 618 1.56 -20.23 -20.66
C LEU A 618 1.81 -20.04 -22.17
N ASP A 619 0.76 -20.12 -22.99
CA ASP A 619 0.85 -19.96 -24.46
C ASP A 619 1.22 -18.53 -24.91
N ARG A 620 1.20 -17.54 -24.00
CA ARG A 620 1.62 -16.15 -24.29
C ARG A 620 3.14 -15.96 -24.26
N TYR A 621 3.88 -16.91 -23.68
CA TYR A 621 5.31 -16.80 -23.43
C TYR A 621 6.10 -17.75 -24.33
N GLN A 622 7.39 -17.46 -24.54
CA GLN A 622 8.29 -18.36 -25.27
C GLN A 622 9.32 -19.04 -24.36
N ILE A 623 9.52 -18.50 -23.17
CA ILE A 623 10.47 -18.97 -22.16
C ILE A 623 9.73 -19.08 -20.83
N LEU A 624 9.87 -20.22 -20.16
CA LEU A 624 9.37 -20.47 -18.82
C LEU A 624 10.55 -20.77 -17.89
N VAL A 625 10.62 -20.07 -16.77
CA VAL A 625 11.54 -20.35 -15.67
C VAL A 625 10.78 -20.98 -14.52
N LEU A 626 11.26 -22.10 -13.99
CA LEU A 626 10.79 -22.70 -12.74
C LEU A 626 11.89 -22.51 -11.69
N ALA A 627 11.60 -21.79 -10.62
CA ALA A 627 12.57 -21.51 -9.56
C ALA A 627 12.13 -22.08 -8.22
N ASN A 628 13.03 -22.77 -7.52
CA ASN A 628 12.83 -23.22 -6.13
C ASN A 628 11.46 -23.91 -5.87
N CYS A 629 11.07 -24.78 -6.80
CA CYS A 629 9.83 -25.55 -6.75
C CYS A 629 10.16 -27.04 -6.51
N SER A 630 9.52 -27.65 -5.51
CA SER A 630 9.69 -29.09 -5.20
C SER A 630 8.42 -29.92 -5.34
N VAL A 631 7.25 -29.30 -5.19
CA VAL A 631 5.95 -29.95 -5.28
C VAL A 631 5.09 -29.24 -6.31
N MET A 632 4.43 -29.98 -7.20
CA MET A 632 3.49 -29.41 -8.16
C MET A 632 2.37 -30.39 -8.49
N GLU A 633 1.23 -29.86 -8.95
CA GLU A 633 0.18 -30.70 -9.52
C GLU A 633 0.71 -31.41 -10.77
N THR A 634 0.46 -32.72 -10.89
CA THR A 634 0.90 -33.52 -12.04
C THR A 634 0.39 -32.95 -13.37
N GLU A 635 -0.79 -32.32 -13.36
CA GLU A 635 -1.34 -31.68 -14.54
C GLU A 635 -0.54 -30.47 -15.00
N HIS A 636 0.04 -29.69 -14.08
CA HIS A 636 0.91 -28.57 -14.44
C HIS A 636 2.21 -29.07 -15.08
N ALA A 637 2.76 -30.18 -14.60
CA ALA A 637 3.91 -30.82 -15.24
C ALA A 637 3.60 -31.26 -16.68
N ARG A 638 2.41 -31.82 -16.94
CA ARG A 638 1.98 -32.19 -18.31
C ARG A 638 1.85 -30.99 -19.23
N ARG A 639 1.28 -29.88 -18.73
CA ARG A 639 1.15 -28.63 -19.50
C ARG A 639 2.52 -28.04 -19.85
N ILE A 640 3.46 -28.04 -18.91
CA ILE A 640 4.82 -27.54 -19.13
C ILE A 640 5.59 -28.44 -20.12
N ALA A 641 5.44 -29.76 -20.02
CA ALA A 641 5.98 -30.69 -21.01
C ALA A 641 5.42 -30.40 -22.42
N ALA A 642 4.10 -30.25 -22.55
CA ALA A 642 3.45 -29.92 -23.82
C ALA A 642 3.92 -28.56 -24.39
N PHE A 643 4.16 -27.56 -23.52
CA PHE A 643 4.75 -26.29 -23.92
C PHE A 643 6.17 -26.47 -24.50
N ALA A 644 7.02 -27.25 -23.83
CA ALA A 644 8.35 -27.56 -24.34
C ALA A 644 8.28 -28.31 -25.69
N GLU A 645 7.41 -29.32 -25.83
CA GLU A 645 7.23 -30.07 -27.07
C GLU A 645 6.89 -29.19 -28.27
N LYS A 646 6.07 -28.15 -28.06
CA LYS A 646 5.66 -27.19 -29.10
C LYS A 646 6.76 -26.20 -29.50
N GLY A 647 7.85 -26.11 -28.73
CA GLY A 647 8.96 -25.18 -29.01
C GLY A 647 9.30 -24.23 -27.86
N GLY A 648 8.60 -24.32 -26.74
CA GLY A 648 8.89 -23.57 -25.52
C GLY A 648 10.26 -23.92 -24.93
N LYS A 649 10.87 -22.95 -24.25
CA LYS A 649 12.16 -23.11 -23.58
C LYS A 649 11.90 -23.12 -22.09
N VAL A 650 12.16 -24.24 -21.43
CA VAL A 650 11.94 -24.38 -19.99
C VAL A 650 13.29 -24.42 -19.28
N ILE A 651 13.48 -23.52 -18.33
CA ILE A 651 14.69 -23.44 -17.52
C ILE A 651 14.29 -23.68 -16.06
N VAL A 652 14.83 -24.72 -15.46
CA VAL A 652 14.61 -25.07 -14.06
C VAL A 652 15.85 -24.65 -13.28
N VAL A 653 15.70 -23.75 -12.32
CA VAL A 653 16.79 -23.17 -11.54
C VAL A 653 16.58 -23.41 -10.04
N ASN A 654 17.63 -23.86 -9.34
CA ASN A 654 17.63 -24.11 -7.90
C ASN A 654 16.44 -24.99 -7.43
N ALA A 655 16.05 -25.96 -8.24
CA ALA A 655 14.95 -26.86 -7.94
C ALA A 655 15.47 -28.31 -7.91
N GLY A 656 15.14 -29.01 -6.83
CA GLY A 656 15.42 -30.44 -6.68
C GLY A 656 14.55 -31.31 -7.58
N SER A 657 14.45 -32.59 -7.23
CA SER A 657 13.49 -33.50 -7.85
C SER A 657 12.05 -33.07 -7.54
N LEU A 658 11.19 -33.11 -8.55
CA LEU A 658 9.80 -32.68 -8.45
C LEU A 658 8.89 -33.83 -8.00
N THR A 659 7.95 -33.54 -7.10
CA THR A 659 6.96 -34.52 -6.63
C THR A 659 5.53 -34.01 -6.80
N SER A 660 4.56 -34.92 -6.90
CA SER A 660 3.14 -34.57 -6.89
C SER A 660 2.68 -34.17 -5.48
N VAL A 661 1.51 -33.55 -5.39
CA VAL A 661 0.87 -33.25 -4.10
C VAL A 661 0.72 -34.52 -3.26
N GLU A 662 0.39 -35.63 -3.91
CA GLU A 662 0.22 -36.96 -3.32
C GLU A 662 1.56 -37.66 -3.01
N GLY A 663 2.70 -37.06 -3.34
CA GLY A 663 4.05 -37.56 -3.04
C GLY A 663 4.63 -38.53 -4.06
N GLY A 664 3.99 -38.69 -5.21
CA GLY A 664 4.51 -39.46 -6.35
C GLY A 664 5.56 -38.69 -7.15
N ASP A 665 6.33 -39.40 -7.97
CA ASP A 665 7.43 -38.85 -8.78
C ASP A 665 7.00 -38.50 -10.22
N GLU A 666 5.70 -38.49 -10.51
CA GLU A 666 5.18 -38.25 -11.86
C GLU A 666 5.64 -36.91 -12.44
N PRO A 667 5.64 -35.77 -11.70
CA PRO A 667 6.13 -34.51 -12.25
C PRO A 667 7.60 -34.58 -12.72
N GLU A 668 8.48 -35.22 -11.95
CA GLU A 668 9.88 -35.42 -12.33
C GLU A 668 9.99 -36.26 -13.60
N LYS A 669 9.28 -37.39 -13.67
CA LYS A 669 9.29 -38.29 -14.83
C LYS A 669 8.75 -37.62 -16.10
N ILE A 670 7.77 -36.73 -15.97
CA ILE A 670 7.18 -35.99 -17.09
C ILE A 670 8.18 -34.97 -17.65
N LEU A 671 8.86 -34.22 -16.78
CA LEU A 671 9.75 -33.12 -17.21
C LEU A 671 11.19 -33.56 -17.47
N PHE A 672 11.63 -34.67 -16.88
CA PHE A 672 12.99 -35.20 -16.98
C PHE A 672 13.01 -36.72 -17.31
N PRO A 673 12.35 -37.17 -18.38
CA PRO A 673 12.21 -38.61 -18.68
C PRO A 673 13.55 -39.30 -18.96
N ASP A 674 14.48 -38.62 -19.63
CA ASP A 674 15.72 -39.24 -20.13
C ASP A 674 16.98 -38.78 -19.38
N SER A 675 16.95 -37.60 -18.75
CA SER A 675 18.13 -36.96 -18.16
C SER A 675 17.75 -36.01 -17.03
N PRO A 676 18.41 -36.09 -15.85
CA PRO A 676 18.14 -35.20 -14.72
C PRO A 676 18.54 -33.74 -14.97
N ARG A 677 19.38 -33.48 -15.99
CA ARG A 677 19.77 -32.13 -16.43
C ARG A 677 18.86 -31.56 -17.52
N GLY A 678 17.88 -32.36 -17.98
CA GLY A 678 17.05 -32.05 -19.13
C GLY A 678 17.74 -32.34 -20.46
N GLY A 679 17.12 -31.87 -21.54
CA GLY A 679 17.51 -32.14 -22.92
C GLY A 679 16.53 -31.54 -23.91
N VAL A 680 16.66 -31.94 -25.18
CA VAL A 680 15.71 -31.59 -26.24
C VAL A 680 14.36 -32.24 -25.93
N PHE A 681 13.29 -31.48 -26.04
CA PHE A 681 11.93 -31.92 -25.74
C PHE A 681 11.02 -31.48 -26.90
N GLY A 682 10.74 -32.38 -27.84
CA GLY A 682 10.07 -32.04 -29.10
C GLY A 682 10.83 -30.95 -29.88
N LYS A 683 10.19 -29.79 -30.13
CA LYS A 683 10.81 -28.62 -30.79
C LYS A 683 11.53 -27.68 -29.83
N GLY A 684 11.36 -27.87 -28.52
CA GLY A 684 11.93 -27.04 -27.47
C GLY A 684 12.98 -27.79 -26.65
N TYR A 685 13.19 -27.32 -25.42
CA TYR A 685 14.07 -27.99 -24.47
C TYR A 685 13.65 -27.72 -23.03
N ILE A 686 14.09 -28.61 -22.14
CA ILE A 686 14.08 -28.41 -20.69
C ILE A 686 15.54 -28.44 -20.23
N TYR A 687 15.95 -27.48 -19.40
CA TYR A 687 17.32 -27.35 -18.90
C TYR A 687 17.32 -27.10 -17.39
N ARG A 688 18.02 -27.93 -16.60
CA ARG A 688 18.13 -27.78 -15.14
C ARG A 688 19.53 -27.32 -14.71
N THR A 689 19.60 -26.25 -13.92
CA THR A 689 20.83 -25.68 -13.36
C THR A 689 20.65 -25.21 -11.92
N ASP A 690 21.76 -25.08 -11.18
CA ASP A 690 21.80 -24.45 -9.85
C ASP A 690 22.64 -23.15 -9.88
N ASP A 691 22.92 -22.66 -11.09
CA ASP A 691 23.73 -21.48 -11.36
C ASP A 691 22.90 -20.43 -12.12
N TYR A 692 22.70 -19.29 -11.47
CA TYR A 692 21.97 -18.14 -12.01
C TYR A 692 22.62 -17.55 -13.27
N LYS A 693 23.95 -17.59 -13.38
CA LYS A 693 24.63 -17.13 -14.58
C LYS A 693 24.37 -18.07 -15.76
N ALA A 694 24.40 -19.38 -15.52
CA ALA A 694 24.04 -20.36 -16.54
C ALA A 694 22.56 -20.23 -16.97
N MET A 695 21.66 -19.87 -16.04
CA MET A 695 20.27 -19.51 -16.38
C MET A 695 20.22 -18.27 -17.28
N ALA A 696 20.89 -17.18 -16.87
CA ALA A 696 20.93 -15.93 -17.64
C ALA A 696 21.50 -16.13 -19.04
N ASP A 697 22.61 -16.87 -19.19
CA ASP A 697 23.21 -17.21 -20.49
C ASP A 697 22.23 -17.96 -21.41
N LYS A 698 21.40 -18.85 -20.84
CA LYS A 698 20.36 -19.59 -21.57
C LYS A 698 19.22 -18.68 -22.01
N VAL A 699 18.77 -17.76 -21.13
CA VAL A 699 17.73 -16.78 -21.47
C VAL A 699 18.24 -15.80 -22.52
N HIS A 700 19.46 -15.28 -22.39
CA HIS A 700 20.12 -14.44 -23.38
C HIS A 700 20.17 -15.15 -24.75
N THR A 701 20.66 -16.39 -24.78
CA THR A 701 20.70 -17.19 -26.04
C THR A 701 19.30 -17.35 -26.63
N ALA A 702 18.28 -17.55 -25.80
CA ALA A 702 16.91 -17.66 -26.26
C ALA A 702 16.39 -16.32 -26.83
N PHE A 703 16.69 -15.17 -26.21
CA PHE A 703 16.32 -13.85 -26.73
C PHE A 703 16.88 -13.63 -28.12
N VAL A 704 18.18 -13.88 -28.31
CA VAL A 704 18.87 -13.75 -29.60
C VAL A 704 18.23 -14.64 -30.67
N ASN A 705 18.00 -15.92 -30.35
CA ASN A 705 17.41 -16.88 -31.29
C ASN A 705 15.95 -16.56 -31.64
N LEU A 706 15.23 -15.92 -30.73
CA LEU A 706 13.85 -15.48 -30.93
C LEU A 706 13.74 -14.10 -31.59
N GLY A 707 14.88 -13.41 -31.78
CA GLY A 707 14.93 -12.10 -32.42
C GLY A 707 14.56 -10.93 -31.49
N TYR A 708 14.56 -11.13 -30.18
CA TYR A 708 14.41 -10.04 -29.21
C TYR A 708 15.73 -9.27 -29.05
N PRO A 709 15.70 -7.97 -28.72
CA PRO A 709 16.87 -7.29 -28.19
C PRO A 709 17.39 -8.00 -26.95
N ALA A 710 18.64 -8.46 -26.98
CA ALA A 710 19.30 -9.05 -25.82
C ALA A 710 20.23 -8.02 -25.16
N TYR A 711 20.42 -8.11 -23.86
CA TYR A 711 21.39 -7.31 -23.12
C TYR A 711 22.21 -8.22 -22.23
N ASP A 712 23.26 -7.68 -21.62
CA ASP A 712 24.25 -8.43 -20.84
C ASP A 712 23.70 -9.29 -19.71
N MET A 713 22.48 -9.01 -19.22
CA MET A 713 21.79 -9.77 -18.16
C MET A 713 22.75 -9.98 -16.98
N THR A 714 23.18 -8.90 -16.35
CA THR A 714 24.12 -8.91 -15.23
C THR A 714 23.46 -8.47 -13.93
N ASP A 715 23.86 -9.09 -12.83
CA ASP A 715 23.50 -8.65 -11.48
C ASP A 715 24.45 -7.52 -11.04
N ASP A 716 24.07 -6.27 -11.37
CA ASP A 716 24.86 -5.07 -11.07
C ASP A 716 24.00 -3.86 -10.62
N GLU A 717 22.81 -4.14 -10.08
CA GLU A 717 21.81 -3.13 -9.65
C GLU A 717 21.35 -2.17 -10.77
N VAL A 718 21.52 -2.59 -12.03
CA VAL A 718 20.93 -1.94 -13.22
C VAL A 718 19.78 -2.78 -13.75
N PHE A 719 18.58 -2.22 -13.67
CA PHE A 719 17.37 -2.92 -14.07
C PHE A 719 16.94 -2.48 -15.46
N VAL A 720 16.84 -3.44 -16.39
CA VAL A 720 16.38 -3.21 -17.77
C VAL A 720 14.96 -3.74 -17.92
N THR A 721 14.10 -2.97 -18.59
CA THR A 721 12.77 -3.37 -19.05
C THR A 721 12.66 -3.03 -20.53
N MET A 722 12.17 -3.95 -21.36
CA MET A 722 11.91 -3.70 -22.77
C MET A 722 10.50 -3.13 -22.93
N LEU A 723 10.39 -1.99 -23.62
CA LEU A 723 9.11 -1.44 -24.07
C LEU A 723 8.96 -1.64 -25.59
N GLU A 724 7.73 -1.55 -26.09
CA GLU A 724 7.46 -1.58 -27.52
C GLU A 724 8.32 -0.57 -28.32
N GLY A 725 8.57 -0.90 -29.58
CA GLY A 725 9.42 -0.09 -30.46
C GLY A 725 10.93 -0.26 -30.20
N ASN A 726 11.36 -1.40 -29.66
CA ASN A 726 12.76 -1.70 -29.32
C ASN A 726 13.36 -0.67 -28.35
N ARG A 727 12.56 -0.26 -27.36
CA ARG A 727 12.95 0.71 -26.35
C ARG A 727 13.43 0.00 -25.10
N PHE A 728 14.54 0.44 -24.54
CA PHE A 728 14.98 0.04 -23.21
C PHE A 728 14.71 1.15 -22.22
N PHE A 729 13.97 0.77 -21.18
CA PHE A 729 13.70 1.59 -20.03
C PHE A 729 14.56 1.06 -18.88
N ILE A 730 15.58 1.81 -18.51
CA ILE A 730 16.67 1.36 -17.66
C ILE A 730 16.67 2.19 -16.38
N TYR A 731 16.71 1.53 -15.23
CA TYR A 731 16.92 2.16 -13.93
C TYR A 731 18.29 1.76 -13.37
N ASN A 732 19.16 2.73 -13.21
CA ASN A 732 20.43 2.54 -12.53
C ASN A 732 20.28 3.00 -11.07
N ARG A 733 20.29 2.06 -10.13
CA ARG A 733 20.21 2.36 -8.69
C ARG A 733 21.57 2.76 -8.11
N GLU A 734 22.66 2.47 -8.82
CA GLU A 734 24.02 2.71 -8.33
C GLU A 734 24.35 4.21 -8.28
N LYS A 735 25.27 4.56 -7.39
CA LYS A 735 25.83 5.92 -7.27
C LYS A 735 26.84 6.26 -8.36
N GLU A 736 27.20 5.28 -9.18
CA GLU A 736 28.14 5.42 -10.28
C GLU A 736 27.45 5.22 -11.62
N GLN A 737 28.02 5.83 -12.66
CA GLN A 737 27.53 5.63 -14.02
C GLN A 737 27.82 4.20 -14.46
N LYS A 738 26.82 3.53 -15.03
CA LYS A 738 26.95 2.18 -15.59
C LYS A 738 26.76 2.20 -17.10
N THR A 739 27.10 1.09 -17.75
CA THR A 739 26.88 0.91 -19.19
C THR A 739 26.24 -0.44 -19.44
N VAL A 740 25.02 -0.44 -19.96
CA VAL A 740 24.35 -1.67 -20.41
C VAL A 740 24.85 -1.99 -21.81
N LYS A 741 25.37 -3.20 -22.00
CA LYS A 741 25.71 -3.72 -23.32
C LYS A 741 24.51 -4.49 -23.87
N ALA A 742 24.10 -4.13 -25.07
CA ALA A 742 23.00 -4.81 -25.74
C ALA A 742 23.34 -5.24 -27.15
N GLU A 743 22.62 -6.24 -27.65
CA GLU A 743 22.67 -6.66 -29.02
C GLU A 743 21.28 -6.83 -29.63
N TYR A 744 21.15 -6.35 -30.86
CA TYR A 744 19.92 -6.48 -31.62
C TYR A 744 20.25 -6.48 -33.12
N LYS A 745 19.65 -7.42 -33.87
CA LYS A 745 19.88 -7.61 -35.32
C LYS A 745 21.37 -7.63 -35.72
N GLY A 746 22.23 -8.23 -34.89
CA GLY A 746 23.67 -8.36 -35.13
C GLY A 746 24.50 -7.10 -34.85
N ARG A 747 23.90 -6.03 -34.34
CA ARG A 747 24.59 -4.82 -33.87
C ARG A 747 24.74 -4.85 -32.35
N VAL A 748 25.81 -4.23 -31.85
CA VAL A 748 26.08 -4.08 -30.41
C VAL A 748 25.95 -2.61 -30.02
N PHE A 749 25.15 -2.34 -28.99
CA PHE A 749 24.89 -1.03 -28.40
C PHE A 749 25.56 -0.95 -27.02
N ARG A 750 26.01 0.26 -26.66
CA ARG A 750 26.54 0.58 -25.32
C ARG A 750 25.78 1.78 -24.79
N ILE A 751 24.91 1.55 -23.82
CA ILE A 751 23.95 2.55 -23.33
C ILE A 751 24.45 3.06 -21.98
N GLY A 752 24.89 4.32 -21.95
CA GLY A 752 25.33 4.97 -20.73
C GLY A 752 24.14 5.30 -19.84
N CYS A 753 24.17 4.81 -18.60
CA CYS A 753 23.10 5.00 -17.62
C CYS A 753 23.65 5.83 -16.46
N ALA A 754 23.15 7.06 -16.30
CA ALA A 754 23.58 7.93 -15.21
C ALA A 754 23.21 7.34 -13.84
N PRO A 755 23.90 7.72 -12.74
CA PRO A 755 23.59 7.26 -11.39
C PRO A 755 22.17 7.60 -10.94
N GLU A 756 21.58 6.73 -10.11
CA GLU A 756 20.34 6.95 -9.36
C GLU A 756 19.20 7.57 -10.21
N THR A 757 19.07 7.12 -11.46
CA THR A 757 18.13 7.72 -12.42
C THR A 757 17.65 6.76 -13.50
N ILE A 758 16.68 7.22 -14.27
CA ILE A 758 16.02 6.48 -15.34
C ILE A 758 16.59 6.94 -16.68
N THR A 759 16.92 5.98 -17.54
CA THR A 759 17.33 6.19 -18.94
C THR A 759 16.33 5.51 -19.87
N ASP A 760 15.75 6.28 -20.80
CA ASP A 760 14.86 5.79 -21.85
C ASP A 760 15.58 5.87 -23.19
N TYR A 761 15.92 4.70 -23.75
CA TYR A 761 16.77 4.58 -24.94
C TYR A 761 16.08 3.76 -26.03
N THR A 762 16.01 4.28 -27.25
CA THR A 762 15.48 3.54 -28.40
C THR A 762 16.62 2.94 -29.20
N LEU A 763 16.59 1.63 -29.46
CA LEU A 763 17.54 0.97 -30.35
C LEU A 763 17.21 1.36 -31.80
N GLU A 764 18.00 2.24 -32.41
CA GLU A 764 17.86 2.62 -33.82
C GLU A 764 18.27 1.46 -34.76
N GLU A 765 17.51 1.27 -35.86
CA GLU A 765 17.68 0.15 -36.81
C GLU A 765 18.98 0.11 -37.61
#